data_AF-A0A9Q5ZEL9-F1
#
_entry.id   AF-A0A9Q5ZEL9-F1
#
_cell.length_a   1.000
_cell.length_b   1.000
_cell.length_c   1.000
_cell.angle_alpha   90.00
_cell.angle_beta   90.00
_cell.angle_gamma   90.00
#
_symmetry.space_group_name_H-M   'P 1'
#
loop_
_entity.id
_entity.type
_entity.pdbx_description
1 polymer ?
#
loop_
_entity_poly.entity_id
_entity_poly.type
_entity_poly.pdbx_seq_one_letter_code
_entity_poly.pdbx_strand_id
1 'polypeptide(L)'
;MSLQFTEYEYKFVGLYVTRLLRDRFDFAETSVAKITDSQLLLELRDILETQYQDGITAIPQAQLNEDDSFSGIFLDRVNSKLTKRFKFEINDDEISYSLVNPGDVGDFTEEGLDFAQKKASNCTKGIACGGSCISAKKTCRKNADAPTKKKISQVRTKVKGGSSSPQKTKSSGGSGGFPSDPSKLEVVKPLGGSTGAVLVRDPKTGKLFVRKTGDSPEHLRSEASADNAYRALGVNVPKQKLYETPDGPVKLAEYVEGKSMKEVIEKGTPAEKKKLLAELKKNYTADALLGNWDVVGQEKDNIILGKDGKVYRVDNGGALGYRAQGAKKTDEQWNKYPTELWSMRDKSVNPQAAEAFAGMKHKEIVQQIDAIAVKQKQLLAAVPPDVRETLKGRIEEMQRVAQISKTLEDDDWNDNYISTFTKHTVGIRTVGITGKLPKSLKGEGNDVILKDENGKEFDNLRGKNSTMKDFEEYVQKNGGNYEVASTWMDKQAGSSWSDGAQAYKYHLAEQRGGSKDNYYWSDGEESAKQAYKKYVKEAGGQSKYSETMAAYHAFNYELLTKTDFPNKNSDGTITLVRTENKAVMDMYGHKVGDTDIIMKRGVAESTSLVQAISVYGNELTVQKVPPHRVVGVYFHERHPGKGGSAFMGDYENEFVAILDKVPFKYTKTIDADDDDDAGLLKTLFSN
;
A
#
# COMPACT_ATOMS: atom_id res chain seq x y z
N MET A 1 14.66 12.42 12.59
CA MET A 1 13.42 12.41 11.78
C MET A 1 12.44 11.46 12.47
N SER A 2 11.29 11.97 12.88
CA SER A 2 10.26 11.24 13.62
C SER A 2 9.69 10.11 12.74
N LEU A 3 10.16 8.90 12.97
CA LEU A 3 9.54 7.69 12.44
C LEU A 3 8.20 7.49 13.15
N GLN A 4 7.11 7.91 12.53
CA GLN A 4 5.77 7.44 12.90
C GLN A 4 5.65 5.98 12.44
N PHE A 5 5.85 5.07 13.38
CA PHE A 5 5.61 3.66 13.18
C PHE A 5 4.11 3.37 13.11
N THR A 6 3.70 2.58 12.12
CA THR A 6 2.33 2.13 11.88
C THR A 6 1.91 1.00 12.86
N GLU A 7 0.62 0.71 12.95
CA GLU A 7 0.03 -0.39 13.76
C GLU A 7 0.63 -1.78 13.43
N TYR A 8 1.31 -1.91 12.28
CA TYR A 8 1.99 -3.12 11.83
C TYR A 8 3.36 -3.32 12.50
N GLU A 9 4.11 -2.22 12.70
CA GLU A 9 5.41 -2.21 13.37
C GLU A 9 5.25 -2.40 14.89
N TYR A 10 4.08 -2.08 15.43
CA TYR A 10 3.64 -2.44 16.79
C TYR A 10 3.58 -3.96 17.05
N LYS A 11 3.14 -4.75 16.07
CA LYS A 11 3.07 -6.22 16.22
C LYS A 11 4.42 -6.89 16.05
N PHE A 12 5.26 -6.36 15.17
CA PHE A 12 6.59 -6.93 14.89
C PHE A 12 7.54 -6.73 16.08
N VAL A 13 7.54 -5.55 16.70
CA VAL A 13 8.28 -5.30 17.96
C VAL A 13 7.68 -6.13 19.12
N GLY A 14 6.35 -6.25 19.19
CA GLY A 14 5.67 -7.08 20.19
C GLY A 14 6.10 -8.55 20.17
N LEU A 15 6.14 -9.17 18.98
CA LEU A 15 6.59 -10.56 18.76
C LEU A 15 8.09 -10.75 19.01
N TYR A 16 8.91 -9.77 18.61
CA TYR A 16 10.37 -9.83 18.81
C TYR A 16 10.75 -9.69 20.30
N VAL A 17 10.02 -8.84 21.04
CA VAL A 17 10.17 -8.67 22.49
C VAL A 17 9.62 -9.89 23.26
N THR A 18 8.54 -10.54 22.82
CA THR A 18 8.08 -11.80 23.46
C THR A 18 9.10 -12.93 23.32
N ARG A 19 9.86 -12.93 22.21
CA ARG A 19 10.91 -13.93 21.96
C ARG A 19 12.21 -13.66 22.74
N LEU A 20 12.51 -12.39 23.03
CA LEU A 20 13.66 -11.96 23.86
C LEU A 20 13.39 -11.98 25.37
N LEU A 21 12.13 -11.88 25.81
CA LEU A 21 11.75 -11.85 27.24
C LEU A 21 11.42 -13.21 27.85
N ARG A 22 11.41 -14.29 27.05
CA ARG A 22 11.16 -15.65 27.57
C ARG A 22 12.23 -16.12 28.55
N ASP A 23 13.42 -15.51 28.52
CA ASP A 23 14.58 -15.94 29.30
C ASP A 23 14.81 -15.14 30.61
N ARG A 24 13.88 -14.27 31.06
CA ARG A 24 14.14 -13.44 32.26
C ARG A 24 13.02 -13.22 33.29
N PHE A 25 11.87 -13.91 33.21
CA PHE A 25 10.87 -13.83 34.28
C PHE A 25 10.09 -15.14 34.43
N ASP A 26 10.55 -15.98 35.36
CA ASP A 26 9.75 -17.08 35.89
C ASP A 26 8.71 -16.51 36.86
N PHE A 27 7.45 -16.48 36.43
CA PHE A 27 6.35 -16.61 37.39
C PHE A 27 6.14 -18.10 37.61
N ALA A 28 6.28 -18.52 38.86
CA ALA A 28 6.12 -19.90 39.28
C ALA A 28 4.85 -20.51 38.66
N GLU A 29 4.99 -21.72 38.11
CA GLU A 29 3.89 -22.53 37.62
C GLU A 29 2.90 -22.77 38.78
N THR A 30 1.86 -21.96 38.84
CA THR A 30 0.65 -22.24 39.62
C THR A 30 -0.56 -22.12 38.72
N SER A 31 -1.59 -22.90 39.04
CA SER A 31 -2.81 -23.20 38.32
C SER A 31 -3.75 -22.00 38.06
N VAL A 32 -3.25 -20.95 37.41
CA VAL A 32 -3.97 -19.69 37.22
C VAL A 32 -4.42 -19.52 35.76
N ALA A 33 -5.67 -19.12 35.53
CA ALA A 33 -6.26 -19.04 34.20
C ALA A 33 -5.73 -17.81 33.42
N LYS A 34 -4.78 -18.04 32.50
CA LYS A 34 -4.25 -17.00 31.61
C LYS A 34 -5.32 -16.52 30.62
N ILE A 35 -5.45 -15.20 30.48
CA ILE A 35 -6.43 -14.58 29.58
C ILE A 35 -5.74 -14.29 28.25
N THR A 36 -6.04 -15.09 27.23
CA THR A 36 -5.51 -14.92 25.86
C THR A 36 -6.57 -14.50 24.84
N ASP A 37 -7.84 -14.46 25.24
CA ASP A 37 -8.94 -14.01 24.39
C ASP A 37 -8.86 -12.50 24.17
N SER A 38 -8.87 -12.09 22.90
CA SER A 38 -8.68 -10.68 22.52
C SER A 38 -9.84 -9.77 22.95
N GLN A 39 -11.06 -10.30 23.05
CA GLN A 39 -12.22 -9.52 23.47
C GLN A 39 -12.17 -9.28 24.99
N LEU A 40 -11.77 -10.29 25.77
CA LEU A 40 -11.58 -10.15 27.22
C LEU A 40 -10.42 -9.21 27.56
N LEU A 41 -9.33 -9.21 26.79
CA LEU A 41 -8.24 -8.25 26.95
C LEU A 41 -8.67 -6.81 26.63
N LEU A 42 -9.56 -6.60 25.65
CA LEU A 42 -10.14 -5.28 25.38
C LEU A 42 -11.07 -4.81 26.50
N GLU A 43 -11.89 -5.71 27.05
CA GLU A 43 -12.77 -5.38 28.17
C GLU A 43 -11.96 -5.06 29.44
N LEU A 44 -10.83 -5.73 29.69
CA LEU A 44 -9.89 -5.38 30.76
C LEU A 44 -9.22 -4.02 30.53
N ARG A 45 -8.86 -3.71 29.28
CA ARG A 45 -8.34 -2.38 28.92
C ARG A 45 -9.36 -1.29 29.25
N ASP A 46 -10.60 -1.47 28.84
CA ASP A 46 -11.68 -0.51 29.09
C ASP A 46 -11.92 -0.30 30.60
N ILE A 47 -11.70 -1.33 31.44
CA ILE A 47 -11.75 -1.21 32.91
C ILE A 47 -10.57 -0.38 33.43
N LEU A 48 -9.35 -0.66 33.00
CA LEU A 48 -8.15 0.07 33.43
C LEU A 48 -8.18 1.54 32.98
N GLU A 49 -8.69 1.82 31.78
CA GLU A 49 -8.79 3.19 31.22
C GLU A 49 -9.84 4.06 31.92
N THR A 50 -10.68 3.50 32.79
CA THR A 50 -11.50 4.31 33.71
C THR A 50 -10.65 5.14 34.68
N GLN A 51 -9.42 4.69 34.96
CA GLN A 51 -8.50 5.33 35.89
C GLN A 51 -7.20 5.79 35.23
N TYR A 52 -6.68 5.03 34.27
CA TYR A 52 -5.46 5.36 33.53
C TYR A 52 -5.79 6.11 32.24
N GLN A 53 -5.64 7.44 32.27
CA GLN A 53 -6.14 8.33 31.21
C GLN A 53 -5.11 8.69 30.13
N ASP A 54 -3.84 8.30 30.30
CA ASP A 54 -2.78 8.55 29.31
C ASP A 54 -2.88 7.61 28.09
N GLY A 55 -3.71 6.56 28.18
CA GLY A 55 -4.00 5.58 27.12
C GLY A 55 -3.18 4.29 27.24
N ILE A 56 -3.85 3.14 27.10
CA ILE A 56 -3.19 1.83 27.19
C ILE A 56 -2.90 1.30 25.78
N THR A 57 -1.62 1.13 25.49
CA THR A 57 -1.13 0.62 24.19
C THR A 57 -1.38 -0.88 24.02
N ALA A 58 -1.14 -1.68 25.07
CA ALA A 58 -1.33 -3.13 25.02
C ALA A 58 -1.42 -3.73 26.42
N ILE A 59 -2.06 -4.91 26.52
CA ILE A 59 -2.04 -5.77 27.71
C ILE A 59 -1.35 -7.08 27.32
N PRO A 60 0.00 -7.15 27.35
CA PRO A 60 0.74 -8.35 26.96
C PRO A 60 0.51 -9.54 27.90
N GLN A 61 0.08 -9.30 29.13
CA GLN A 61 -0.14 -10.32 30.14
C GLN A 61 -1.37 -9.97 30.97
N ALA A 62 -2.30 -10.90 31.09
CA ALA A 62 -3.41 -10.84 32.02
C ALA A 62 -3.81 -12.25 32.45
N GLN A 63 -4.23 -12.39 33.70
CA GLN A 63 -4.70 -13.64 34.28
C GLN A 63 -5.81 -13.38 35.30
N LEU A 64 -6.67 -14.39 35.50
CA LEU A 64 -7.63 -14.43 36.60
C LEU A 64 -7.04 -15.29 37.72
N ASN A 65 -6.80 -14.67 38.87
CA ASN A 65 -6.24 -15.28 40.08
C ASN A 65 -7.28 -16.16 40.81
N GLU A 66 -6.81 -17.01 41.72
CA GLU A 66 -7.68 -17.91 42.52
C GLU A 66 -8.66 -17.17 43.43
N ASP A 67 -8.30 -15.96 43.85
CA ASP A 67 -9.13 -15.05 44.66
C ASP A 67 -10.09 -14.18 43.83
N ASP A 68 -10.30 -14.54 42.55
CA ASP A 68 -11.18 -13.84 41.61
C ASP A 68 -10.74 -12.43 41.20
N SER A 69 -9.53 -12.01 41.60
CA SER A 69 -8.90 -10.79 41.11
C SER A 69 -8.23 -11.01 39.75
N PHE A 70 -8.11 -9.94 38.96
CA PHE A 70 -7.29 -9.94 37.76
C PHE A 70 -5.92 -9.35 38.05
N SER A 71 -4.87 -9.92 37.49
CA SER A 71 -3.54 -9.32 37.53
C SER A 71 -2.84 -9.43 36.18
N GLY A 72 -1.86 -8.56 35.94
CA GLY A 72 -1.14 -8.59 34.68
C GLY A 72 -0.22 -7.40 34.45
N ILE A 73 0.22 -7.25 33.19
CA ILE A 73 1.04 -6.14 32.72
C ILE A 73 0.29 -5.40 31.61
N PHE A 74 0.25 -4.06 31.69
CA PHE A 74 -0.13 -3.20 30.57
C PHE A 74 1.01 -2.24 30.20
N LEU A 75 0.99 -1.79 28.94
CA LEU A 75 1.99 -0.92 28.36
C LEU A 75 1.37 0.42 27.95
N ASP A 76 2.09 1.51 28.17
CA ASP A 76 1.83 2.83 27.62
C ASP A 76 3.07 3.29 26.85
N ARG A 77 2.97 3.30 25.52
CA ARG A 77 4.03 3.78 24.63
C ARG A 77 3.88 5.28 24.43
N VAL A 78 4.63 6.03 25.24
CA VAL A 78 4.70 7.49 25.16
C VAL A 78 5.29 7.95 23.82
N ASN A 79 6.38 7.32 23.35
CA ASN A 79 6.96 7.58 22.03
C ASN A 79 7.91 6.43 21.60
N SER A 80 8.77 6.67 20.60
CA SER A 80 9.74 5.67 20.12
C SER A 80 10.86 5.34 21.11
N LYS A 81 11.14 6.23 22.09
CA LYS A 81 12.21 6.11 23.09
C LYS A 81 11.71 5.72 24.49
N LEU A 82 10.43 5.93 24.80
CA LEU A 82 9.86 5.63 26.12
C LEU A 82 8.59 4.77 26.02
N THR A 83 8.61 3.62 26.70
CA THR A 83 7.42 2.80 26.97
C THR A 83 7.33 2.53 28.46
N LYS A 84 6.27 2.99 29.10
CA LYS A 84 5.96 2.71 30.50
C LYS A 84 5.34 1.32 30.61
N ARG A 85 5.79 0.55 31.59
CA ARG A 85 5.27 -0.80 31.88
C ARG A 85 4.64 -0.81 33.25
N PHE A 86 3.39 -1.22 33.34
CA PHE A 86 2.64 -1.21 34.58
C PHE A 86 2.23 -2.62 34.98
N LYS A 87 2.45 -2.98 36.23
CA LYS A 87 1.81 -4.13 36.86
C LYS A 87 0.48 -3.67 37.43
N PHE A 88 -0.61 -4.34 37.05
CA PHE A 88 -1.95 -4.02 37.52
C PHE A 88 -2.57 -5.16 38.33
N GLU A 89 -3.51 -4.79 39.19
CA GLU A 89 -4.39 -5.68 39.94
C GLU A 89 -5.79 -5.08 40.00
N ILE A 90 -6.82 -5.88 39.74
CA ILE A 90 -8.23 -5.48 39.74
C ILE A 90 -9.00 -6.48 40.59
N ASN A 91 -9.58 -6.02 41.69
CA ASN A 91 -10.54 -6.80 42.47
C ASN A 91 -11.95 -6.17 42.33
N ASP A 92 -12.91 -6.65 43.12
CA ASP A 92 -14.31 -6.19 43.02
C ASP A 92 -14.50 -4.71 43.38
N ASP A 93 -13.61 -4.15 44.17
CA ASP A 93 -13.76 -2.81 44.74
C ASP A 93 -12.68 -1.83 44.30
N GLU A 94 -11.47 -2.29 43.98
CA GLU A 94 -10.30 -1.49 43.72
C GLU A 94 -9.61 -1.91 42.41
N ILE A 95 -9.18 -0.90 41.65
CA ILE A 95 -8.22 -1.05 40.55
C ILE A 95 -6.92 -0.39 41.01
N SER A 96 -5.82 -1.12 40.88
CA SER A 96 -4.49 -0.62 41.22
C SER A 96 -3.45 -0.92 40.15
N TYR A 97 -2.46 -0.04 40.03
CA TYR A 97 -1.31 -0.27 39.16
C TYR A 97 -0.08 0.52 39.60
N SER A 98 1.09 -0.06 39.35
CA SER A 98 2.40 0.52 39.66
C SER A 98 3.37 0.34 38.50
N LEU A 99 4.28 1.29 38.35
CA LEU A 99 5.26 1.29 37.27
C LEU A 99 6.38 0.28 37.58
N VAL A 100 6.69 -0.56 36.61
CA VAL A 100 7.72 -1.62 36.70
C VAL A 100 9.09 -1.10 36.26
N ASN A 101 9.13 -0.04 35.44
CA ASN A 101 10.37 0.61 34.97
C ASN A 101 10.47 2.09 35.35
N PRO A 102 10.47 2.45 36.66
CA PRO A 102 10.56 3.85 37.08
C PRO A 102 11.90 4.53 36.75
N GLY A 103 12.98 3.77 36.55
CA GLY A 103 14.28 4.31 36.10
C GLY A 103 14.19 4.91 34.69
N ASP A 104 13.74 4.12 33.72
CA ASP A 104 13.55 4.55 32.32
C ASP A 104 12.68 5.81 32.19
N VAL A 105 11.69 5.96 33.07
CA VAL A 105 10.79 7.13 33.11
C VAL A 105 11.45 8.34 33.79
N GLY A 106 12.27 8.12 34.83
CA GLY A 106 12.99 9.17 35.53
C GLY A 106 14.14 9.77 34.72
N ASP A 107 14.86 8.92 33.98
CA ASP A 107 16.02 9.30 33.18
C ASP A 107 15.65 9.87 31.80
N PHE A 108 14.36 9.86 31.46
CA PHE A 108 13.87 10.38 30.19
C PHE A 108 13.96 11.92 30.12
N THR A 109 14.74 12.44 29.17
CA THR A 109 14.81 13.87 28.81
C THR A 109 13.99 14.15 27.56
N GLU A 110 13.13 15.17 27.63
CA GLU A 110 12.35 15.66 26.49
C GLU A 110 13.21 16.58 25.60
N GLU A 111 14.30 16.07 25.02
CA GLU A 111 15.09 16.83 24.05
C GLU A 111 14.74 16.42 22.60
N GLY A 112 14.25 17.41 21.86
CA GLY A 112 14.17 17.41 20.39
C GLY A 112 12.84 16.92 19.79
N LEU A 113 11.73 17.61 20.06
CA LEU A 113 10.49 17.48 19.28
C LEU A 113 9.69 18.79 19.30
N ASP A 114 9.53 19.42 18.14
CA ASP A 114 8.29 20.13 17.81
C ASP A 114 7.82 19.68 16.41
N PHE A 115 6.51 19.74 16.16
CA PHE A 115 5.72 19.18 15.04
C PHE A 115 4.91 17.89 15.29
N ALA A 116 4.73 17.46 16.55
CA ALA A 116 3.58 16.62 16.90
C ALA A 116 2.71 17.39 17.89
N GLN A 117 1.44 17.61 17.53
CA GLN A 117 0.45 18.29 18.37
C GLN A 117 0.50 17.74 19.81
N LYS A 118 0.92 18.57 20.77
CA LYS A 118 0.80 18.30 22.20
C LYS A 118 -0.68 18.02 22.51
N LYS A 119 -1.04 16.76 22.78
CA LYS A 119 -2.23 16.47 23.59
C LYS A 119 -1.91 16.86 25.03
N ALA A 120 -2.49 17.97 25.48
CA ALA A 120 -2.37 18.45 26.84
C ALA A 120 -3.13 17.49 27.80
N SER A 121 -2.39 16.61 28.49
CA SER A 121 -2.74 15.98 29.79
C SER A 121 -1.86 14.78 30.15
N ASN A 122 -0.99 14.28 29.27
CA ASN A 122 -0.24 13.05 29.53
C ASN A 122 0.79 13.22 30.66
N CYS A 123 0.74 12.35 31.66
CA CYS A 123 1.64 12.33 32.80
C CYS A 123 3.01 11.74 32.43
N THR A 124 3.78 12.37 31.54
CA THR A 124 4.99 11.80 30.91
C THR A 124 5.99 11.19 31.90
N LYS A 125 6.34 11.91 32.97
CA LYS A 125 7.33 11.49 33.97
C LYS A 125 6.73 10.82 35.22
N GLY A 126 5.45 10.50 35.19
CA GLY A 126 4.73 9.91 36.32
C GLY A 126 3.69 8.88 35.90
N ILE A 127 2.75 8.64 36.80
CA ILE A 127 1.63 7.71 36.61
C ILE A 127 0.33 8.52 36.59
N ALA A 128 -0.44 8.45 35.51
CA ALA A 128 -1.81 8.99 35.51
C ALA A 128 -2.69 8.16 36.44
N CYS A 129 -3.44 8.81 37.32
CA CYS A 129 -4.27 8.16 38.33
C CYS A 129 -5.56 8.97 38.57
N GLY A 130 -6.62 8.64 37.80
CA GLY A 130 -7.94 9.26 37.93
C GLY A 130 -7.92 10.79 37.79
N GLY A 131 -7.28 11.28 36.74
CA GLY A 131 -7.16 12.72 36.42
C GLY A 131 -5.98 13.44 37.06
N SER A 132 -5.18 12.77 37.89
CA SER A 132 -3.98 13.36 38.53
C SER A 132 -2.71 12.63 38.11
N CYS A 133 -1.59 13.36 38.03
CA CYS A 133 -0.27 12.80 37.75
C CYS A 133 0.49 12.56 39.06
N ILE A 134 0.71 11.30 39.42
CA ILE A 134 1.43 10.91 40.65
C ILE A 134 2.87 10.47 40.33
N SER A 135 3.74 10.50 41.34
CA SER A 135 5.15 10.09 41.18
C SER A 135 5.29 8.67 40.60
N ALA A 136 6.28 8.47 39.72
CA ALA A 136 6.66 7.18 39.13
C ALA A 136 6.98 6.08 40.16
N LYS A 137 7.27 6.45 41.42
CA LYS A 137 7.55 5.52 42.53
C LYS A 137 6.31 5.14 43.36
N LYS A 138 5.15 5.75 43.08
CA LYS A 138 3.89 5.47 43.79
C LYS A 138 3.07 4.42 43.07
N THR A 139 2.07 3.88 43.77
CA THR A 139 1.04 3.01 43.19
C THR A 139 -0.26 3.81 43.08
N CYS A 140 -0.91 3.78 41.91
CA CYS A 140 -2.28 4.27 41.80
C CYS A 140 -3.22 3.24 42.42
N ARG A 141 -4.12 3.67 43.29
CA ARG A 141 -5.21 2.87 43.86
C ARG A 141 -6.47 3.71 43.88
N LYS A 142 -7.53 3.25 43.22
CA LYS A 142 -8.84 3.91 43.26
C LYS A 142 -9.95 2.87 43.25
N ASN A 143 -11.01 3.19 43.99
CA ASN A 143 -12.20 2.36 44.02
C ASN A 143 -12.94 2.40 42.68
N ALA A 144 -13.43 1.24 42.23
CA ALA A 144 -14.27 1.11 41.05
C ALA A 144 -15.67 1.71 41.31
N ASP A 145 -16.21 2.44 40.34
CA ASP A 145 -17.59 2.92 40.40
C ASP A 145 -18.59 1.79 40.07
N ALA A 146 -19.88 2.00 40.36
CA ALA A 146 -20.89 0.95 40.17
C ALA A 146 -20.96 0.37 38.72
N PRO A 147 -20.85 1.18 37.65
CA PRO A 147 -20.71 0.67 36.28
C PRO A 147 -19.47 -0.22 36.08
N THR A 148 -18.33 0.17 36.64
CA THR A 148 -17.07 -0.56 36.50
C THR A 148 -17.09 -1.88 37.26
N LYS A 149 -17.67 -1.90 38.48
CA LYS A 149 -17.90 -3.14 39.25
C LYS A 149 -18.72 -4.16 38.47
N LYS A 150 -19.76 -3.70 37.76
CA LYS A 150 -20.56 -4.56 36.88
C LYS A 150 -19.75 -5.13 35.72
N LYS A 151 -18.88 -4.32 35.10
CA LYS A 151 -17.98 -4.79 34.03
C LYS A 151 -16.98 -5.82 34.53
N ILE A 152 -16.37 -5.60 35.70
CA ILE A 152 -15.43 -6.54 36.34
C ILE A 152 -16.09 -7.92 36.54
N SER A 153 -17.30 -7.95 37.10
CA SER A 153 -18.08 -9.18 37.29
C SER A 153 -18.43 -9.88 35.95
N GLN A 154 -18.77 -9.13 34.91
CA GLN A 154 -19.07 -9.68 33.58
C GLN A 154 -17.84 -10.32 32.93
N VAL A 155 -16.68 -9.65 32.98
CA VAL A 155 -15.41 -10.20 32.46
C VAL A 155 -15.05 -11.47 33.22
N ARG A 156 -15.18 -11.48 34.56
CA ARG A 156 -14.92 -12.66 35.39
C ARG A 156 -15.77 -13.85 34.99
N THR A 157 -17.06 -13.63 34.76
CA THR A 157 -17.99 -14.69 34.36
C THR A 157 -17.62 -15.27 32.99
N LYS A 158 -17.21 -14.42 32.04
CA LYS A 158 -16.78 -14.86 30.70
C LYS A 158 -15.48 -15.66 30.75
N VAL A 159 -14.52 -15.25 31.59
CA VAL A 159 -13.24 -15.99 31.77
C VAL A 159 -13.49 -17.36 32.39
N LYS A 160 -14.32 -17.44 33.44
CA LYS A 160 -14.66 -18.72 34.10
C LYS A 160 -15.49 -19.67 33.22
N GLY A 161 -16.33 -19.14 32.33
CA GLY A 161 -17.15 -19.93 31.41
C GLY A 161 -16.40 -20.53 30.21
N GLY A 162 -15.09 -20.29 30.07
CA GLY A 162 -14.32 -20.57 28.85
C GLY A 162 -13.49 -21.86 28.81
N SER A 163 -13.61 -22.79 29.77
CA SER A 163 -12.80 -24.03 29.78
C SER A 163 -13.66 -25.30 29.81
N SER A 164 -13.97 -25.86 28.63
CA SER A 164 -14.08 -27.31 28.32
C SER A 164 -14.72 -27.58 26.93
N SER A 165 -14.08 -28.44 26.13
CA SER A 165 -14.67 -29.20 25.00
C SER A 165 -15.19 -30.56 25.50
N PRO A 166 -15.88 -31.40 24.69
CA PRO A 166 -16.97 -31.15 23.76
C PRO A 166 -18.21 -31.98 24.17
N GLN A 167 -19.38 -31.37 24.37
CA GLN A 167 -20.59 -32.16 24.62
C GLN A 167 -21.85 -31.56 23.97
N LYS A 168 -22.37 -32.33 23.01
CA LYS A 168 -23.79 -32.57 22.72
C LYS A 168 -24.76 -31.57 23.36
N THR A 169 -25.14 -30.54 22.61
CA THR A 169 -26.36 -29.79 22.93
C THR A 169 -27.56 -30.55 22.38
N LYS A 170 -28.25 -31.23 23.30
CA LYS A 170 -29.68 -31.49 23.15
C LYS A 170 -30.39 -30.15 22.88
N SER A 171 -31.30 -30.23 21.92
CA SER A 171 -32.20 -29.18 21.48
C SER A 171 -33.01 -28.56 22.61
N SER A 172 -33.03 -27.22 22.66
CA SER A 172 -34.23 -26.47 23.01
C SER A 172 -34.17 -25.04 22.45
N GLY A 173 -34.97 -24.80 21.41
CA GLY A 173 -35.72 -23.56 21.18
C GLY A 173 -34.98 -22.23 20.98
N GLY A 174 -34.80 -21.85 19.71
CA GLY A 174 -35.15 -20.50 19.23
C GLY A 174 -34.08 -19.40 19.26
N SER A 175 -33.25 -19.32 18.21
CA SER A 175 -32.81 -18.03 17.67
C SER A 175 -32.73 -18.10 16.13
N GLY A 176 -33.62 -17.33 15.49
CA GLY A 176 -34.01 -17.48 14.09
C GLY A 176 -33.09 -16.82 13.07
N GLY A 177 -32.97 -17.46 11.92
CA GLY A 177 -32.32 -16.92 10.73
C GLY A 177 -32.20 -17.98 9.66
N PHE A 178 -31.35 -18.98 9.92
CA PHE A 178 -31.05 -20.09 9.01
C PHE A 178 -31.54 -21.43 9.57
N PRO A 179 -32.09 -22.33 8.72
CA PRO A 179 -32.52 -23.66 9.14
C PRO A 179 -31.32 -24.48 9.67
N SER A 180 -31.56 -25.40 10.61
CA SER A 180 -30.51 -26.30 11.10
C SER A 180 -30.11 -27.38 10.09
N ASP A 181 -31.02 -27.71 9.16
CA ASP A 181 -30.89 -28.78 8.18
C ASP A 181 -31.38 -28.28 6.81
N PRO A 182 -30.49 -28.07 5.81
CA PRO A 182 -30.82 -27.48 4.53
C PRO A 182 -31.54 -28.46 3.57
N SER A 183 -31.62 -29.75 3.91
CA SER A 183 -32.29 -30.77 3.10
C SER A 183 -33.83 -30.67 3.16
N LYS A 184 -34.36 -30.08 4.24
CA LYS A 184 -35.80 -29.96 4.52
C LYS A 184 -36.47 -28.74 3.89
N LEU A 185 -35.76 -28.03 3.00
CA LEU A 185 -36.28 -26.83 2.36
C LEU A 185 -37.01 -27.19 1.06
N GLU A 186 -38.15 -26.56 0.84
CA GLU A 186 -38.97 -26.79 -0.34
C GLU A 186 -38.39 -26.01 -1.54
N VAL A 187 -38.15 -26.70 -2.66
CA VAL A 187 -37.69 -26.06 -3.88
C VAL A 187 -38.84 -25.28 -4.51
N VAL A 188 -38.65 -23.97 -4.68
CA VAL A 188 -39.65 -23.09 -5.29
C VAL A 188 -39.43 -23.01 -6.80
N LYS A 189 -38.21 -22.69 -7.23
CA LYS A 189 -37.83 -22.62 -8.66
C LYS A 189 -36.30 -22.64 -8.86
N PRO A 190 -35.82 -23.07 -10.03
CA PRO A 190 -34.43 -22.81 -10.42
C PRO A 190 -34.19 -21.31 -10.64
N LEU A 191 -32.99 -20.84 -10.29
CA LEU A 191 -32.55 -19.47 -10.54
C LEU A 191 -31.53 -19.35 -11.69
N GLY A 192 -31.01 -20.47 -12.18
CA GLY A 192 -30.01 -20.51 -13.25
C GLY A 192 -28.58 -20.43 -12.72
N GLY A 193 -27.62 -20.18 -13.62
CA GLY A 193 -26.19 -20.10 -13.32
C GLY A 193 -25.46 -21.45 -13.33
N SER A 194 -24.13 -21.41 -13.39
CA SER A 194 -23.26 -22.59 -13.49
C SER A 194 -23.18 -23.42 -12.20
N THR A 195 -23.63 -22.90 -11.05
CA THR A 195 -23.47 -23.58 -9.75
C THR A 195 -24.76 -24.25 -9.24
N GLY A 196 -25.78 -24.40 -10.10
CA GLY A 196 -27.05 -25.04 -9.75
C GLY A 196 -27.88 -24.27 -8.71
N ALA A 197 -27.91 -22.94 -8.79
CA ALA A 197 -28.63 -22.12 -7.82
C ALA A 197 -30.15 -22.34 -7.89
N VAL A 198 -30.76 -22.68 -6.75
CA VAL A 198 -32.21 -22.88 -6.63
C VAL A 198 -32.79 -22.02 -5.51
N LEU A 199 -33.95 -21.43 -5.77
CA LEU A 199 -34.74 -20.73 -4.76
C LEU A 199 -35.47 -21.78 -3.91
N VAL A 200 -35.25 -21.74 -2.60
CA VAL A 200 -35.88 -22.64 -1.65
C VAL A 200 -36.64 -21.84 -0.58
N ARG A 201 -37.70 -22.43 -0.04
CA ARG A 201 -38.50 -21.88 1.04
C ARG A 201 -38.34 -22.74 2.28
N ASP A 202 -38.16 -22.09 3.42
CA ASP A 202 -38.31 -22.75 4.71
C ASP A 202 -39.81 -22.87 5.05
N PRO A 203 -40.40 -24.08 5.06
CA PRO A 203 -41.82 -24.24 5.32
C PRO A 203 -42.21 -23.82 6.75
N LYS A 204 -41.25 -23.77 7.69
CA LYS A 204 -41.51 -23.37 9.08
C LYS A 204 -41.63 -21.87 9.25
N THR A 205 -40.84 -21.10 8.50
CA THR A 205 -40.73 -19.65 8.67
C THR A 205 -41.25 -18.85 7.47
N GLY A 206 -41.50 -19.51 6.34
CA GLY A 206 -41.84 -18.88 5.07
C GLY A 206 -40.69 -18.13 4.39
N LYS A 207 -39.50 -18.08 5.00
CA LYS A 207 -38.34 -17.35 4.46
C LYS A 207 -37.80 -18.01 3.20
N LEU A 208 -37.38 -17.16 2.26
CA LEU A 208 -36.76 -17.57 1.00
C LEU A 208 -35.24 -17.52 1.10
N PHE A 209 -34.59 -18.54 0.54
CA PHE A 209 -33.15 -18.67 0.48
C PHE A 209 -32.71 -19.11 -0.91
N VAL A 210 -31.48 -18.77 -1.28
CA VAL A 210 -30.80 -19.34 -2.44
C VAL A 210 -29.91 -20.47 -1.95
N ARG A 211 -30.19 -21.70 -2.40
CA ARG A 211 -29.37 -22.87 -2.13
C ARG A 211 -28.46 -23.14 -3.31
N LYS A 212 -27.17 -23.34 -3.04
CA LYS A 212 -26.15 -23.78 -4.00
C LYS A 212 -25.46 -25.03 -3.47
N THR A 213 -25.29 -26.03 -4.33
CA THR A 213 -24.54 -27.25 -4.06
C THR A 213 -23.20 -27.27 -4.82
N GLY A 214 -23.10 -26.52 -5.92
CA GLY A 214 -21.88 -26.38 -6.73
C GLY A 214 -21.45 -27.68 -7.41
N ASP A 215 -20.62 -27.55 -8.46
CA ASP A 215 -20.01 -28.71 -9.14
C ASP A 215 -18.68 -29.12 -8.47
N SER A 216 -18.06 -28.21 -7.70
CA SER A 216 -16.85 -28.46 -6.90
C SER A 216 -17.07 -27.99 -5.45
N PRO A 217 -16.85 -28.88 -4.45
CA PRO A 217 -16.87 -28.52 -3.04
C PRO A 217 -15.95 -27.35 -2.67
N GLU A 218 -14.75 -27.31 -3.26
CA GLU A 218 -13.74 -26.30 -2.98
C GLU A 218 -14.14 -24.93 -3.53
N HIS A 219 -14.73 -24.90 -4.72
CA HIS A 219 -15.27 -23.67 -5.31
C HIS A 219 -16.37 -23.07 -4.43
N LEU A 220 -17.28 -23.91 -3.92
CA LEU A 220 -18.36 -23.45 -3.04
C LEU A 220 -17.85 -22.92 -1.69
N ARG A 221 -16.84 -23.58 -1.10
CA ARG A 221 -16.15 -23.09 0.11
C ARG A 221 -15.43 -21.77 -0.13
N SER A 222 -14.82 -21.60 -1.31
CA SER A 222 -14.20 -20.34 -1.72
C SER A 222 -15.23 -19.23 -1.88
N GLU A 223 -16.39 -19.51 -2.49
CA GLU A 223 -17.48 -18.54 -2.63
C GLU A 223 -18.01 -18.10 -1.24
N ALA A 224 -18.14 -19.02 -0.29
CA ALA A 224 -18.52 -18.68 1.09
C ALA A 224 -17.46 -17.82 1.79
N SER A 225 -16.18 -18.08 1.52
CA SER A 225 -15.05 -17.28 2.03
C SER A 225 -15.01 -15.88 1.41
N ALA A 226 -15.32 -15.75 0.12
CA ALA A 226 -15.43 -14.47 -0.57
C ALA A 226 -16.55 -13.61 0.03
N ASP A 227 -17.72 -14.18 0.31
CA ASP A 227 -18.82 -13.46 0.98
C ASP A 227 -18.41 -12.99 2.38
N ASN A 228 -17.68 -13.81 3.13
CA ASN A 228 -17.18 -13.42 4.44
C ASN A 228 -16.16 -12.29 4.35
N ALA A 229 -15.27 -12.34 3.36
CA ALA A 229 -14.31 -11.27 3.08
C ALA A 229 -15.01 -9.96 2.70
N TYR A 230 -15.98 -9.99 1.78
CA TYR A 230 -16.78 -8.82 1.43
C TYR A 230 -17.52 -8.24 2.64
N ARG A 231 -18.15 -9.09 3.45
CA ARG A 231 -18.83 -8.66 4.69
C ARG A 231 -17.86 -8.04 5.69
N ALA A 232 -16.66 -8.61 5.83
CA ALA A 232 -15.60 -8.04 6.68
C ALA A 232 -15.13 -6.67 6.19
N LEU A 233 -15.16 -6.44 4.87
CA LEU A 233 -14.88 -5.14 4.27
C LEU A 233 -16.07 -4.17 4.35
N GLY A 234 -17.22 -4.60 4.88
CA GLY A 234 -18.44 -3.79 4.96
C GLY A 234 -19.20 -3.68 3.64
N VAL A 235 -18.89 -4.54 2.68
CA VAL A 235 -19.59 -4.63 1.40
C VAL A 235 -20.86 -5.48 1.58
N ASN A 236 -21.98 -5.00 1.06
CA ASN A 236 -23.23 -5.73 1.16
C ASN A 236 -23.18 -6.99 0.29
N VAL A 237 -23.25 -8.13 0.95
CA VAL A 237 -23.52 -9.45 0.38
C VAL A 237 -24.67 -10.07 1.17
N PRO A 238 -25.47 -10.97 0.57
CA PRO A 238 -26.47 -11.71 1.31
C PRO A 238 -25.88 -12.36 2.56
N LYS A 239 -26.65 -12.42 3.65
CA LYS A 239 -26.26 -13.30 4.75
C LYS A 239 -26.22 -14.73 4.22
N GLN A 240 -25.22 -15.48 4.62
CA GLN A 240 -25.03 -16.85 4.15
C GLN A 240 -24.59 -17.76 5.28
N LYS A 241 -24.87 -19.05 5.12
CA LYS A 241 -24.34 -20.14 5.93
C LYS A 241 -23.91 -21.29 5.01
N LEU A 242 -22.69 -21.78 5.25
CA LEU A 242 -22.20 -23.02 4.66
C LEU A 242 -22.50 -24.19 5.60
N TYR A 243 -23.00 -25.28 5.03
CA TYR A 243 -23.30 -26.53 5.72
C TYR A 243 -22.41 -27.63 5.14
N GLU A 244 -21.67 -28.33 5.99
CA GLU A 244 -20.97 -29.55 5.58
C GLU A 244 -21.95 -30.71 5.74
N THR A 245 -22.30 -31.38 4.64
CA THR A 245 -23.23 -32.52 4.63
C THR A 245 -22.51 -33.78 4.12
N PRO A 246 -23.06 -34.99 4.35
CA PRO A 246 -22.47 -36.22 3.83
C PRO A 246 -22.32 -36.24 2.30
N ASP A 247 -23.21 -35.55 1.58
CA ASP A 247 -23.23 -35.48 0.12
C ASP A 247 -22.38 -34.32 -0.44
N GLY A 248 -21.67 -33.60 0.43
CA GLY A 248 -20.85 -32.44 0.10
C GLY A 248 -21.34 -31.13 0.75
N PRO A 249 -20.61 -30.02 0.54
CA PRO A 249 -21.01 -28.74 1.12
C PRO A 249 -22.25 -28.16 0.43
N VAL A 250 -23.11 -27.54 1.22
CA VAL A 250 -24.30 -26.81 0.74
C VAL A 250 -24.22 -25.39 1.28
N LYS A 251 -24.26 -24.40 0.38
CA LYS A 251 -24.31 -22.99 0.75
C LYS A 251 -25.76 -22.50 0.67
N LEU A 252 -26.22 -21.87 1.74
CA LEU A 252 -27.53 -21.24 1.79
C LEU A 252 -27.34 -19.73 2.03
N ALA A 253 -27.92 -18.90 1.17
CA ALA A 253 -27.89 -17.44 1.30
C ALA A 253 -29.32 -16.89 1.41
N GLU A 254 -29.54 -15.83 2.19
CA GLU A 254 -30.83 -15.14 2.22
C GLU A 254 -31.17 -14.60 0.82
N TYR A 255 -32.40 -14.81 0.35
CA TYR A 255 -32.82 -14.28 -0.94
C TYR A 255 -32.98 -12.76 -0.88
N VAL A 256 -32.27 -12.03 -1.75
CA VAL A 256 -32.36 -10.57 -1.85
C VAL A 256 -33.42 -10.22 -2.90
N GLU A 257 -34.56 -9.74 -2.44
CA GLU A 257 -35.57 -9.17 -3.32
C GLU A 257 -35.12 -7.81 -3.85
N GLY A 258 -35.05 -7.67 -5.16
CA GLY A 258 -34.59 -6.44 -5.80
C GLY A 258 -34.61 -6.53 -7.33
N LYS A 259 -34.01 -5.52 -7.97
CA LYS A 259 -33.77 -5.49 -9.41
C LYS A 259 -32.29 -5.77 -9.66
N SER A 260 -31.96 -6.63 -10.61
CA SER A 260 -30.59 -6.81 -11.10
C SER A 260 -30.05 -5.52 -11.75
N MET A 261 -28.73 -5.40 -11.89
CA MET A 261 -28.11 -4.29 -12.59
C MET A 261 -28.60 -4.19 -14.04
N LYS A 262 -28.79 -5.31 -14.74
CA LYS A 262 -29.45 -5.35 -16.06
C LYS A 262 -30.81 -4.66 -16.05
N GLU A 263 -31.70 -5.05 -15.14
CA GLU A 263 -33.03 -4.47 -15.04
C GLU A 263 -33.02 -2.99 -14.66
N VAL A 264 -32.10 -2.57 -13.78
CA VAL A 264 -31.94 -1.15 -13.43
C VAL A 264 -31.43 -0.34 -14.62
N ILE A 265 -30.50 -0.87 -15.41
CA ILE A 265 -29.98 -0.20 -16.60
C ILE A 265 -31.06 -0.08 -17.68
N GLU A 266 -31.82 -1.14 -17.93
CA GLU A 266 -32.83 -1.15 -19.00
C GLU A 266 -34.10 -0.38 -18.61
N LYS A 267 -34.57 -0.53 -17.36
CA LYS A 267 -35.93 -0.12 -16.94
C LYS A 267 -35.94 0.77 -15.69
N GLY A 268 -34.80 0.96 -15.04
CA GLY A 268 -34.68 1.77 -13.83
C GLY A 268 -34.72 3.28 -14.10
N THR A 269 -35.07 4.03 -13.06
CA THR A 269 -35.03 5.49 -13.05
C THR A 269 -33.58 6.00 -13.09
N PRO A 270 -33.32 7.25 -13.54
CA PRO A 270 -31.99 7.84 -13.48
C PRO A 270 -31.38 7.86 -12.07
N ALA A 271 -32.21 8.03 -11.04
CA ALA A 271 -31.77 8.01 -9.65
C ALA A 271 -31.32 6.60 -9.20
N GLU A 272 -32.06 5.55 -9.57
CA GLU A 272 -31.67 4.15 -9.30
C GLU A 272 -30.35 3.82 -10.01
N LYS A 273 -30.19 4.20 -11.28
CA LYS A 273 -28.95 3.99 -12.05
C LYS A 273 -27.76 4.70 -11.39
N LYS A 274 -27.92 5.98 -11.04
CA LYS A 274 -26.87 6.77 -10.38
C LYS A 274 -26.48 6.17 -9.03
N LYS A 275 -27.46 5.77 -8.23
CA LYS A 275 -27.24 5.14 -6.92
C LYS A 275 -26.52 3.81 -7.05
N LEU A 276 -26.96 2.95 -7.98
CA LEU A 276 -26.34 1.66 -8.25
C LEU A 276 -24.86 1.80 -8.59
N LEU A 277 -24.55 2.64 -9.58
CA LEU A 277 -23.17 2.86 -10.02
C LEU A 277 -22.31 3.50 -8.92
N ALA A 278 -22.85 4.44 -8.13
CA ALA A 278 -22.12 5.06 -7.04
C ALA A 278 -21.78 4.07 -5.93
N GLU A 279 -22.71 3.22 -5.50
CA GLU A 279 -22.46 2.20 -4.46
C GLU A 279 -21.54 1.08 -4.95
N LEU A 280 -21.63 0.73 -6.25
CA LEU A 280 -20.72 -0.23 -6.85
C LEU A 280 -19.28 0.30 -6.84
N LYS A 281 -19.07 1.55 -7.29
CA LYS A 281 -17.77 2.24 -7.29
C LYS A 281 -17.13 2.36 -5.92
N LYS A 282 -17.90 2.61 -4.84
CA LYS A 282 -17.40 2.75 -3.46
C LYS A 282 -16.61 1.53 -2.95
N ASN A 283 -16.84 0.37 -3.56
CA ASN A 283 -16.25 -0.90 -3.13
C ASN A 283 -15.36 -1.51 -4.23
N TYR A 284 -14.99 -0.73 -5.24
CA TYR A 284 -14.16 -1.15 -6.38
C TYR A 284 -12.84 -1.82 -5.95
N THR A 285 -12.11 -1.20 -5.02
CA THR A 285 -10.83 -1.76 -4.57
C THR A 285 -10.99 -3.05 -3.77
N ALA A 286 -12.15 -3.28 -3.14
CA ALA A 286 -12.47 -4.56 -2.53
C ALA A 286 -12.64 -5.65 -3.61
N ASP A 287 -13.27 -5.31 -4.74
CA ASP A 287 -13.39 -6.24 -5.88
C ASP A 287 -12.04 -6.58 -6.49
N ALA A 288 -11.18 -5.57 -6.67
CA ALA A 288 -9.82 -5.77 -7.14
C ALA A 288 -8.97 -6.58 -6.14
N LEU A 289 -9.10 -6.30 -4.84
CA LEU A 289 -8.37 -7.01 -3.78
C LEU A 289 -8.74 -8.49 -3.76
N LEU A 290 -10.04 -8.79 -3.83
CA LEU A 290 -10.54 -10.16 -3.85
C LEU A 290 -10.44 -10.80 -5.25
N GLY A 291 -9.94 -10.08 -6.26
CA GLY A 291 -9.78 -10.59 -7.62
C GLY A 291 -11.09 -11.04 -8.25
N ASN A 292 -12.22 -10.40 -7.94
CA ASN A 292 -13.53 -10.84 -8.39
C ASN A 292 -13.81 -10.43 -9.85
N TRP A 293 -13.30 -11.21 -10.80
CA TRP A 293 -13.38 -10.88 -12.24
C TRP A 293 -14.82 -10.85 -12.78
N ASP A 294 -15.75 -11.51 -12.08
CA ASP A 294 -17.16 -11.62 -12.47
C ASP A 294 -18.08 -10.83 -11.54
N VAL A 295 -17.57 -9.77 -10.89
CA VAL A 295 -18.35 -8.97 -9.93
C VAL A 295 -19.65 -8.40 -10.51
N VAL A 296 -19.66 -8.01 -11.80
CA VAL A 296 -20.88 -7.54 -12.47
C VAL A 296 -21.73 -8.70 -12.99
N GLY A 297 -21.12 -9.84 -13.30
CA GLY A 297 -21.76 -10.95 -14.00
C GLY A 297 -21.76 -10.75 -15.51
N GLN A 298 -21.67 -11.85 -16.26
CA GLN A 298 -21.71 -11.81 -17.73
C GLN A 298 -22.99 -11.12 -18.25
N GLU A 299 -24.12 -11.37 -17.59
CA GLU A 299 -25.43 -10.81 -17.92
C GLU A 299 -25.83 -9.64 -17.01
N LYS A 300 -24.88 -9.05 -16.27
CA LYS A 300 -25.14 -7.97 -15.29
C LYS A 300 -26.14 -8.36 -14.19
N ASP A 301 -26.08 -9.61 -13.77
CA ASP A 301 -26.97 -10.27 -12.83
C ASP A 301 -26.37 -10.42 -11.42
N ASN A 302 -25.05 -10.29 -11.28
CA ASN A 302 -24.35 -10.44 -9.98
C ASN A 302 -24.45 -9.20 -9.07
N ILE A 303 -25.11 -8.14 -9.54
CA ILE A 303 -25.39 -6.93 -8.76
C ILE A 303 -26.89 -6.73 -8.63
N ILE A 304 -27.39 -6.65 -7.40
CA ILE A 304 -28.83 -6.45 -7.10
C ILE A 304 -29.03 -5.14 -6.32
N LEU A 305 -29.90 -4.26 -6.83
CA LEU A 305 -30.48 -3.18 -6.05
C LEU A 305 -31.67 -3.73 -5.26
N GLY A 306 -31.44 -3.97 -3.97
CA GLY A 306 -32.43 -4.49 -3.05
C GLY A 306 -33.58 -3.50 -2.80
N LYS A 307 -34.75 -4.01 -2.40
CA LYS A 307 -35.90 -3.18 -2.00
C LYS A 307 -35.61 -2.29 -0.77
N ASP A 308 -34.63 -2.66 0.03
CA ASP A 308 -34.09 -1.84 1.13
C ASP A 308 -33.22 -0.67 0.64
N GLY A 309 -33.03 -0.54 -0.67
CA GLY A 309 -32.23 0.48 -1.30
C GLY A 309 -30.73 0.24 -1.20
N LYS A 310 -30.25 -0.93 -0.76
CA LYS A 310 -28.83 -1.26 -0.78
C LYS A 310 -28.45 -2.00 -2.05
N VAL A 311 -27.18 -1.88 -2.45
CA VAL A 311 -26.63 -2.60 -3.59
C VAL A 311 -25.85 -3.80 -3.07
N TYR A 312 -26.26 -4.99 -3.46
CA TYR A 312 -25.69 -6.27 -3.05
C TYR A 312 -24.85 -6.85 -4.18
N ARG A 313 -23.68 -7.39 -3.82
CA ARG A 313 -22.96 -8.36 -4.65
C ARG A 313 -23.50 -9.73 -4.34
N VAL A 314 -23.96 -10.43 -5.36
CA VAL A 314 -24.36 -11.84 -5.29
C VAL A 314 -23.46 -12.65 -6.21
N ASP A 315 -23.43 -13.96 -5.98
CA ASP A 315 -22.62 -14.88 -6.79
C ASP A 315 -21.13 -14.52 -6.88
N ASN A 316 -20.46 -14.46 -5.74
CA ASN A 316 -19.03 -14.13 -5.66
C ASN A 316 -18.12 -15.32 -6.01
N GLY A 317 -18.56 -16.22 -6.90
CA GLY A 317 -17.83 -17.44 -7.27
C GLY A 317 -16.58 -17.16 -8.11
N GLY A 318 -16.49 -15.99 -8.75
CA GLY A 318 -15.32 -15.53 -9.50
C GLY A 318 -14.23 -14.83 -8.67
N ALA A 319 -14.41 -14.77 -7.34
CA ALA A 319 -13.45 -14.17 -6.42
C ALA A 319 -12.40 -15.18 -5.92
N LEU A 320 -11.34 -14.66 -5.31
CA LEU A 320 -10.21 -15.41 -4.75
C LEU A 320 -9.55 -16.29 -5.82
N GLY A 321 -9.18 -17.52 -5.47
CA GLY A 321 -8.46 -18.45 -6.34
C GLY A 321 -9.31 -19.12 -7.44
N TYR A 322 -10.55 -18.67 -7.69
CA TYR A 322 -11.46 -19.32 -8.65
C TYR A 322 -12.04 -18.32 -9.67
N ARG A 323 -12.40 -18.86 -10.84
CA ARG A 323 -13.15 -18.18 -11.91
C ARG A 323 -14.64 -18.47 -11.75
N ALA A 324 -15.49 -17.69 -12.42
CA ALA A 324 -16.96 -17.80 -12.31
C ALA A 324 -17.50 -19.24 -12.53
N GLN A 325 -16.90 -19.98 -13.47
CA GLN A 325 -17.28 -21.36 -13.79
C GLN A 325 -16.57 -22.44 -12.94
N GLY A 326 -15.93 -22.06 -11.83
CA GLY A 326 -15.31 -23.00 -10.89
C GLY A 326 -13.91 -23.50 -11.24
N ALA A 327 -13.37 -23.11 -12.39
CA ALA A 327 -11.95 -23.33 -12.71
C ALA A 327 -11.05 -22.53 -11.76
N LYS A 328 -9.97 -23.14 -11.27
CA LYS A 328 -8.95 -22.43 -10.48
C LYS A 328 -8.23 -21.39 -11.34
N LYS A 329 -7.90 -20.25 -10.73
CA LYS A 329 -6.95 -19.29 -11.27
C LYS A 329 -5.54 -19.88 -11.17
N THR A 330 -4.69 -19.60 -12.15
CA THR A 330 -3.26 -19.98 -12.04
C THR A 330 -2.55 -19.10 -11.01
N ASP A 331 -1.34 -19.47 -10.63
CA ASP A 331 -0.52 -18.67 -9.70
C ASP A 331 -0.19 -17.29 -10.30
N GLU A 332 -0.10 -17.16 -11.62
CA GLU A 332 0.05 -15.86 -12.30
C GLU A 332 -1.22 -15.00 -12.22
N GLN A 333 -2.38 -15.63 -12.09
CA GLN A 333 -3.69 -14.96 -12.05
C GLN A 333 -4.14 -14.62 -10.62
N TRP A 334 -3.77 -15.43 -9.63
CA TRP A 334 -4.08 -15.20 -8.22
C TRP A 334 -2.80 -15.20 -7.37
N ASN A 335 -2.18 -14.03 -7.27
CA ASN A 335 -0.98 -13.80 -6.47
C ASN A 335 -1.07 -12.47 -5.72
N LYS A 336 0.04 -12.08 -5.08
CA LYS A 336 0.17 -10.84 -4.31
C LYS A 336 0.03 -9.55 -5.12
N TYR A 337 0.01 -9.59 -6.45
CA TYR A 337 -0.07 -8.41 -7.31
C TYR A 337 -1.52 -8.17 -7.79
N PRO A 338 -2.21 -7.12 -7.31
CA PRO A 338 -3.61 -6.86 -7.63
C PRO A 338 -3.77 -6.11 -8.96
N THR A 339 -3.41 -6.77 -10.07
CA THR A 339 -3.51 -6.20 -11.43
C THR A 339 -4.94 -5.78 -11.82
N GLU A 340 -5.93 -6.29 -11.10
CA GLU A 340 -7.35 -5.93 -11.18
C GLU A 340 -7.62 -4.45 -10.90
N LEU A 341 -6.71 -3.75 -10.21
CA LEU A 341 -6.76 -2.28 -10.09
C LEU A 341 -6.72 -1.56 -11.45
N TRP A 342 -6.31 -2.23 -12.52
CA TRP A 342 -6.32 -1.70 -13.88
C TRP A 342 -7.21 -2.52 -14.81
N SER A 343 -7.12 -3.85 -14.79
CA SER A 343 -7.85 -4.69 -15.75
C SER A 343 -9.37 -4.58 -15.65
N MET A 344 -9.92 -4.32 -14.45
CA MET A 344 -11.37 -4.12 -14.25
C MET A 344 -11.87 -2.76 -14.77
N ARG A 345 -10.98 -1.82 -15.07
CA ARG A 345 -11.31 -0.50 -15.64
C ARG A 345 -11.12 -0.48 -17.15
N ASP A 346 -10.41 -1.47 -17.69
CA ASP A 346 -10.11 -1.57 -19.11
C ASP A 346 -11.25 -2.27 -19.85
N LYS A 347 -11.91 -1.52 -20.75
CA LYS A 347 -13.03 -2.02 -21.56
C LYS A 347 -12.62 -3.16 -22.50
N SER A 348 -11.36 -3.24 -22.89
CA SER A 348 -10.86 -4.31 -23.76
C SER A 348 -10.60 -5.62 -23.00
N VAL A 349 -10.43 -5.54 -21.67
CA VAL A 349 -10.14 -6.70 -20.81
C VAL A 349 -11.39 -7.16 -20.05
N ASN A 350 -12.14 -6.23 -19.45
CA ASN A 350 -13.36 -6.51 -18.72
C ASN A 350 -14.43 -5.45 -19.02
N PRO A 351 -15.14 -5.55 -20.16
CA PRO A 351 -16.10 -4.55 -20.59
C PRO A 351 -17.26 -4.36 -19.60
N GLN A 352 -17.71 -5.43 -18.94
CA GLN A 352 -18.79 -5.39 -17.96
C GLN A 352 -18.39 -4.59 -16.72
N ALA A 353 -17.23 -4.89 -16.12
CA ALA A 353 -16.73 -4.16 -14.96
C ALA A 353 -16.36 -2.70 -15.32
N ALA A 354 -15.80 -2.49 -16.51
CA ALA A 354 -15.39 -1.17 -16.99
C ALA A 354 -16.58 -0.21 -17.18
N GLU A 355 -17.79 -0.72 -17.42
CA GLU A 355 -19.02 0.11 -17.44
C GLU A 355 -19.23 0.84 -16.10
N ALA A 356 -18.86 0.20 -14.99
CA ALA A 356 -18.92 0.79 -13.66
C ALA A 356 -17.62 1.52 -13.28
N PHE A 357 -16.45 0.97 -13.62
CA PHE A 357 -15.18 1.37 -13.01
C PHE A 357 -14.23 2.18 -13.91
N ALA A 358 -14.47 2.28 -15.22
CA ALA A 358 -13.53 2.96 -16.13
C ALA A 358 -13.23 4.42 -15.75
N GLY A 359 -14.18 5.10 -15.10
CA GLY A 359 -14.04 6.49 -14.67
C GLY A 359 -13.44 6.71 -13.27
N MET A 360 -12.97 5.66 -12.58
CA MET A 360 -12.40 5.77 -11.23
C MET A 360 -11.10 6.58 -11.22
N LYS A 361 -11.03 7.60 -10.35
CA LYS A 361 -9.86 8.46 -10.13
C LYS A 361 -8.89 7.85 -9.12
N HIS A 362 -7.59 8.16 -9.23
CA HIS A 362 -6.58 7.65 -8.29
C HIS A 362 -6.90 8.02 -6.84
N LYS A 363 -7.37 9.25 -6.57
CA LYS A 363 -7.75 9.66 -5.20
C LYS A 363 -8.84 8.78 -4.61
N GLU A 364 -9.85 8.40 -5.41
CA GLU A 364 -10.92 7.50 -4.97
C GLU A 364 -10.37 6.09 -4.68
N ILE A 365 -9.45 5.61 -5.52
CA ILE A 365 -8.78 4.32 -5.34
C ILE A 365 -7.93 4.33 -4.05
N VAL A 366 -7.11 5.37 -3.86
CA VAL A 366 -6.26 5.56 -2.67
C VAL A 366 -7.10 5.56 -1.40
N GLN A 367 -8.18 6.34 -1.35
CA GLN A 367 -9.07 6.41 -0.19
C GLN A 367 -9.67 5.05 0.16
N GLN A 368 -10.07 4.26 -0.84
CA GLN A 368 -10.62 2.94 -0.57
C GLN A 368 -9.54 1.93 -0.13
N ILE A 369 -8.31 2.01 -0.68
CA ILE A 369 -7.18 1.20 -0.21
C ILE A 369 -6.88 1.48 1.26
N ASP A 370 -6.83 2.75 1.66
CA ASP A 370 -6.63 3.15 3.06
C ASP A 370 -7.76 2.60 3.96
N ALA A 371 -9.01 2.64 3.49
CA ALA A 371 -10.16 2.10 4.22
C ALA A 371 -10.11 0.56 4.35
N ILE A 372 -9.56 -0.15 3.35
CA ILE A 372 -9.30 -1.59 3.41
C ILE A 372 -8.22 -1.90 4.43
N ALA A 373 -7.13 -1.13 4.46
CA ALA A 373 -6.01 -1.35 5.36
C ALA A 373 -6.46 -1.33 6.84
N VAL A 374 -7.34 -0.40 7.21
CA VAL A 374 -7.95 -0.35 8.56
C VAL A 374 -8.70 -1.64 8.91
N LYS A 375 -9.31 -2.30 7.92
CA LYS A 375 -10.08 -3.54 8.08
C LYS A 375 -9.24 -4.81 7.88
N GLN A 376 -7.93 -4.70 7.64
CA GLN A 376 -7.06 -5.84 7.31
C GLN A 376 -7.17 -6.97 8.33
N LYS A 377 -7.11 -6.67 9.64
CA LYS A 377 -7.20 -7.71 10.69
C LYS A 377 -8.53 -8.48 10.60
N GLN A 378 -9.63 -7.76 10.42
CA GLN A 378 -10.97 -8.35 10.31
C GLN A 378 -11.10 -9.18 9.03
N LEU A 379 -10.63 -8.67 7.90
CA LEU A 379 -10.62 -9.36 6.62
C LEU A 379 -9.82 -10.67 6.68
N LEU A 380 -8.59 -10.63 7.18
CA LEU A 380 -7.71 -11.81 7.24
C LEU A 380 -8.23 -12.88 8.21
N ALA A 381 -9.00 -12.49 9.24
CA ALA A 381 -9.69 -13.41 10.13
C ALA A 381 -10.94 -14.05 9.49
N ALA A 382 -11.52 -13.43 8.47
CA ALA A 382 -12.74 -13.89 7.80
C ALA A 382 -12.50 -14.91 6.68
N VAL A 383 -11.23 -15.22 6.37
CA VAL A 383 -10.81 -16.10 5.27
C VAL A 383 -9.92 -17.25 5.78
N PRO A 384 -9.88 -18.39 5.06
CA PRO A 384 -9.04 -19.51 5.43
C PRO A 384 -7.53 -19.20 5.24
N PRO A 385 -6.62 -19.97 5.90
CA PRO A 385 -5.19 -19.68 5.91
C PRO A 385 -4.52 -19.62 4.54
N ASP A 386 -4.93 -20.48 3.60
CA ASP A 386 -4.42 -20.54 2.22
C ASP A 386 -4.70 -19.24 1.44
N VAL A 387 -5.88 -18.65 1.65
CA VAL A 387 -6.25 -17.36 1.04
C VAL A 387 -5.60 -16.18 1.76
N ARG A 388 -5.38 -16.32 3.08
CA ARG A 388 -4.88 -15.25 3.95
C ARG A 388 -3.53 -14.69 3.50
N GLU A 389 -2.57 -15.55 3.15
CA GLU A 389 -1.23 -15.12 2.75
C GLU A 389 -1.25 -14.33 1.44
N THR A 390 -1.99 -14.82 0.43
CA THR A 390 -2.14 -14.09 -0.84
C THR A 390 -2.84 -12.75 -0.61
N LEU A 391 -3.91 -12.70 0.18
CA LEU A 391 -4.61 -11.44 0.48
C LEU A 391 -3.72 -10.46 1.26
N LYS A 392 -2.91 -10.94 2.20
CA LYS A 392 -1.95 -10.10 2.91
C LYS A 392 -0.98 -9.44 1.92
N GLY A 393 -0.38 -10.22 1.02
CA GLY A 393 0.52 -9.68 -0.01
C GLY A 393 -0.19 -8.70 -0.95
N ARG A 394 -1.46 -8.95 -1.32
CA ARG A 394 -2.25 -8.02 -2.13
C ARG A 394 -2.52 -6.70 -1.41
N ILE A 395 -2.83 -6.73 -0.12
CA ILE A 395 -3.04 -5.51 0.69
C ILE A 395 -1.74 -4.70 0.75
N GLU A 396 -0.60 -5.35 1.01
CA GLU A 396 0.71 -4.69 1.06
C GLU A 396 1.06 -4.02 -0.27
N GLU A 397 0.82 -4.70 -1.41
CA GLU A 397 1.08 -4.12 -2.72
C GLU A 397 0.10 -2.98 -3.05
N MET A 398 -1.18 -3.07 -2.65
CA MET A 398 -2.14 -1.97 -2.76
C MET A 398 -1.70 -0.75 -1.95
N GLN A 399 -1.25 -0.94 -0.71
CA GLN A 399 -0.75 0.16 0.13
C GLN A 399 0.46 0.83 -0.51
N ARG A 400 1.37 0.05 -1.12
CA ARG A 400 2.50 0.59 -1.89
C ARG A 400 2.03 1.41 -3.10
N VAL A 401 1.03 0.92 -3.86
CA VAL A 401 0.41 1.69 -4.96
C VAL A 401 -0.18 3.00 -4.45
N ALA A 402 -0.89 2.97 -3.31
CA ALA A 402 -1.48 4.16 -2.71
C ALA A 402 -0.40 5.17 -2.28
N GLN A 403 0.71 4.71 -1.69
CA GLN A 403 1.82 5.57 -1.30
C GLN A 403 2.48 6.24 -2.50
N ILE A 404 2.77 5.49 -3.57
CA ILE A 404 3.33 6.05 -4.81
C ILE A 404 2.36 7.06 -5.42
N SER A 405 1.06 6.74 -5.41
CA SER A 405 0.03 7.64 -5.96
C SER A 405 -0.02 8.96 -5.21
N LYS A 406 0.02 8.94 -3.86
CA LYS A 406 0.10 10.15 -3.01
C LYS A 406 1.36 10.95 -3.32
N THR A 407 2.52 10.30 -3.41
CA THR A 407 3.78 10.97 -3.74
C THR A 407 3.72 11.69 -5.09
N LEU A 408 3.16 11.06 -6.12
CA LEU A 408 3.02 11.70 -7.43
C LEU A 408 1.92 12.78 -7.43
N GLU A 409 0.84 12.58 -6.70
CA GLU A 409 -0.22 13.59 -6.55
C GLU A 409 0.29 14.86 -5.86
N ASP A 410 1.03 14.70 -4.76
CA ASP A 410 1.69 15.80 -4.03
C ASP A 410 2.74 16.52 -4.88
N ASP A 411 3.22 15.85 -5.95
CA ASP A 411 4.21 16.36 -6.90
C ASP A 411 3.58 16.82 -8.24
N ASP A 412 2.29 17.18 -8.20
CA ASP A 412 1.51 17.74 -9.31
C ASP A 412 1.34 16.81 -10.54
N TRP A 413 1.51 15.50 -10.43
CA TRP A 413 1.27 14.61 -11.59
C TRP A 413 -0.23 14.42 -11.88
N ASN A 414 -0.58 14.32 -13.16
CA ASN A 414 -1.96 14.12 -13.55
C ASN A 414 -2.46 12.67 -13.29
N ASP A 415 -3.78 12.52 -13.13
CA ASP A 415 -4.44 11.27 -12.79
C ASP A 415 -4.15 10.11 -13.77
N ASN A 416 -4.11 10.39 -15.07
CA ASN A 416 -3.83 9.38 -16.08
C ASN A 416 -2.40 8.87 -15.96
N TYR A 417 -1.44 9.77 -15.77
CA TYR A 417 -0.03 9.41 -15.60
C TYR A 417 0.20 8.61 -14.32
N ILE A 418 -0.39 9.04 -13.19
CA ILE A 418 -0.32 8.29 -11.92
C ILE A 418 -0.84 6.87 -12.11
N SER A 419 -1.99 6.72 -12.78
CA SER A 419 -2.59 5.41 -13.05
C SER A 419 -1.69 4.52 -13.93
N THR A 420 -1.10 5.06 -14.99
CA THR A 420 -0.21 4.30 -15.89
C THR A 420 1.13 3.99 -15.24
N PHE A 421 1.73 4.94 -14.53
CA PHE A 421 2.99 4.74 -13.81
C PHE A 421 2.85 3.63 -12.76
N THR A 422 1.81 3.69 -11.92
CA THR A 422 1.58 2.65 -10.89
C THR A 422 1.22 1.28 -11.48
N LYS A 423 0.55 1.25 -12.65
CA LYS A 423 0.34 0.01 -13.42
C LYS A 423 1.68 -0.66 -13.72
N HIS A 424 2.64 0.12 -14.21
CA HIS A 424 3.94 -0.41 -14.60
C HIS A 424 4.82 -0.77 -13.40
N THR A 425 4.81 0.00 -12.31
CA THR A 425 5.57 -0.38 -11.11
C THR A 425 5.12 -1.73 -10.58
N VAL A 426 3.80 -2.04 -10.59
CA VAL A 426 3.29 -3.37 -10.26
C VAL A 426 3.61 -4.39 -11.34
N GLY A 427 3.34 -4.09 -12.61
CA GLY A 427 3.54 -5.03 -13.72
C GLY A 427 4.98 -5.52 -13.87
N ILE A 428 5.97 -4.64 -13.72
CA ILE A 428 7.40 -4.97 -13.75
C ILE A 428 7.76 -5.94 -12.61
N ARG A 429 7.15 -5.78 -11.42
CA ARG A 429 7.33 -6.71 -10.29
C ARG A 429 6.65 -8.05 -10.54
N THR A 430 5.45 -8.04 -11.12
CA THR A 430 4.69 -9.25 -11.45
C THR A 430 5.46 -10.17 -12.38
N VAL A 431 6.15 -9.63 -13.39
CA VAL A 431 6.95 -10.44 -14.33
C VAL A 431 8.37 -10.76 -13.82
N GLY A 432 8.69 -10.42 -12.57
CA GLY A 432 9.95 -10.80 -11.93
C GLY A 432 11.17 -9.94 -12.30
N ILE A 433 11.03 -8.91 -13.13
CA ILE A 433 12.14 -8.03 -13.53
C ILE A 433 12.84 -7.42 -12.31
N THR A 434 12.06 -6.97 -11.31
CA THR A 434 12.65 -6.37 -10.11
C THR A 434 13.48 -7.33 -9.25
N GLY A 435 13.33 -8.65 -9.44
CA GLY A 435 14.16 -9.65 -8.77
C GLY A 435 15.51 -9.87 -9.43
N LYS A 436 15.72 -9.33 -10.65
CA LYS A 436 16.96 -9.37 -11.43
C LYS A 436 17.74 -8.05 -11.38
N LEU A 437 17.28 -7.09 -10.57
CA LEU A 437 17.99 -5.83 -10.36
C LEU A 437 19.12 -6.04 -9.35
N PRO A 438 20.25 -5.34 -9.49
CA PRO A 438 21.34 -5.41 -8.52
C PRO A 438 20.86 -4.96 -7.13
N LYS A 439 21.40 -5.57 -6.08
CA LYS A 439 21.13 -5.09 -4.71
C LYS A 439 21.95 -3.84 -4.42
N SER A 440 23.17 -3.79 -4.93
CA SER A 440 24.03 -2.62 -4.83
C SER A 440 24.87 -2.43 -6.08
N LEU A 441 25.13 -1.19 -6.46
CA LEU A 441 26.16 -0.78 -7.41
C LEU A 441 27.21 0.05 -6.65
N LYS A 442 28.49 -0.23 -6.85
CA LYS A 442 29.59 0.43 -6.12
C LYS A 442 30.72 0.81 -7.08
N GLY A 443 31.39 1.91 -6.79
CA GLY A 443 32.59 2.38 -7.48
C GLY A 443 33.56 2.97 -6.46
N GLU A 444 34.84 3.03 -6.79
CA GLU A 444 35.86 3.69 -5.96
C GLU A 444 36.04 5.15 -6.41
N GLY A 445 36.03 6.09 -5.47
CA GLY A 445 36.21 7.51 -5.81
C GLY A 445 35.16 8.02 -6.80
N ASN A 446 35.60 8.44 -7.99
CA ASN A 446 34.74 8.98 -9.06
C ASN A 446 34.45 7.95 -10.16
N ASP A 447 34.65 6.65 -9.88
CA ASP A 447 34.38 5.59 -10.84
C ASP A 447 32.96 5.70 -11.39
N VAL A 448 32.87 5.96 -12.70
CA VAL A 448 31.59 5.94 -13.43
C VAL A 448 31.19 4.53 -13.83
N ILE A 449 32.13 3.59 -13.88
CA ILE A 449 31.84 2.17 -14.15
C ILE A 449 31.57 1.47 -12.83
N LEU A 450 30.30 1.40 -12.46
CA LEU A 450 29.87 0.79 -11.20
C LEU A 450 29.75 -0.73 -11.32
N LYS A 451 30.10 -1.43 -10.24
CA LYS A 451 30.06 -2.89 -10.14
C LYS A 451 29.04 -3.34 -9.11
N ASP A 452 28.39 -4.47 -9.37
CA ASP A 452 27.38 -5.05 -8.49
C ASP A 452 28.00 -5.69 -7.23
N GLU A 453 27.16 -6.30 -6.38
CA GLU A 453 27.63 -7.05 -5.21
C GLU A 453 28.58 -8.24 -5.53
N ASN A 454 28.64 -8.67 -6.79
CA ASN A 454 29.50 -9.76 -7.29
C ASN A 454 30.72 -9.25 -8.08
N GLY A 455 30.93 -7.93 -8.15
CA GLY A 455 32.02 -7.32 -8.91
C GLY A 455 31.78 -7.20 -10.42
N LYS A 456 30.56 -7.47 -10.90
CA LYS A 456 30.18 -7.36 -12.31
C LYS A 456 29.74 -5.94 -12.65
N GLU A 457 30.31 -5.37 -13.70
CA GLU A 457 29.97 -4.03 -14.19
C GLU A 457 28.49 -3.93 -14.58
N PHE A 458 27.78 -3.01 -13.93
CA PHE A 458 26.35 -2.76 -14.08
C PHE A 458 25.45 -4.01 -13.94
N ASP A 459 25.94 -5.06 -13.26
CA ASP A 459 25.25 -6.36 -13.13
C ASP A 459 24.75 -6.91 -14.49
N ASN A 460 23.46 -7.27 -14.57
CA ASN A 460 22.76 -7.74 -15.75
C ASN A 460 21.92 -6.60 -16.34
N LEU A 461 22.19 -5.33 -16.03
CA LEU A 461 21.44 -4.21 -16.62
C LEU A 461 21.77 -4.01 -18.11
N ARG A 462 22.85 -4.61 -18.61
CA ARG A 462 23.33 -4.44 -20.00
C ARG A 462 23.70 -5.78 -20.66
N GLY A 463 23.61 -5.84 -21.99
CA GLY A 463 24.08 -6.97 -22.79
C GLY A 463 23.00 -7.99 -23.13
N LYS A 464 23.38 -9.08 -23.83
CA LYS A 464 22.45 -10.00 -24.53
C LYS A 464 21.31 -10.56 -23.68
N ASN A 465 21.55 -10.86 -22.41
CA ASN A 465 20.59 -11.46 -21.48
C ASN A 465 20.22 -10.48 -20.36
N SER A 466 20.17 -9.18 -20.67
CA SER A 466 20.00 -8.14 -19.67
C SER A 466 18.56 -8.06 -19.14
N THR A 467 18.45 -7.51 -17.94
CA THR A 467 17.19 -7.06 -17.35
C THR A 467 16.49 -6.03 -18.26
N MET A 468 17.24 -5.26 -19.05
CA MET A 468 16.66 -4.37 -20.07
C MET A 468 16.02 -5.12 -21.22
N LYS A 469 16.55 -6.29 -21.61
CA LYS A 469 15.92 -7.14 -22.63
C LYS A 469 14.59 -7.69 -22.14
N ASP A 470 14.53 -8.14 -20.89
CA ASP A 470 13.26 -8.53 -20.27
C ASP A 470 12.27 -7.35 -20.19
N PHE A 471 12.79 -6.15 -19.89
CA PHE A 471 11.98 -4.96 -19.81
C PHE A 471 11.44 -4.50 -21.17
N GLU A 472 12.23 -4.62 -22.25
CA GLU A 472 11.75 -4.39 -23.61
C GLU A 472 10.57 -5.30 -23.94
N GLU A 473 10.68 -6.60 -23.68
CA GLU A 473 9.59 -7.55 -23.90
C GLU A 473 8.35 -7.20 -23.08
N TYR A 474 8.55 -6.76 -21.83
CA TYR A 474 7.46 -6.28 -20.98
C TYR A 474 6.75 -5.07 -21.61
N VAL A 475 7.49 -4.05 -22.05
CA VAL A 475 6.93 -2.83 -22.67
C VAL A 475 6.12 -3.19 -23.91
N GLN A 476 6.66 -4.05 -24.79
CA GLN A 476 6.00 -4.48 -26.01
C GLN A 476 4.71 -5.26 -25.73
N LYS A 477 4.71 -6.15 -24.74
CA LYS A 477 3.52 -6.92 -24.32
C LYS A 477 2.44 -6.05 -23.67
N ASN A 478 2.79 -4.86 -23.16
CA ASN A 478 1.88 -3.97 -22.45
C ASN A 478 1.48 -2.73 -23.28
N GLY A 479 1.56 -2.82 -24.62
CA GLY A 479 1.04 -1.78 -25.52
C GLY A 479 1.99 -0.61 -25.79
N GLY A 480 3.20 -0.65 -25.23
CA GLY A 480 4.28 0.27 -25.54
C GLY A 480 5.13 -0.18 -26.74
N ASN A 481 6.18 0.60 -27.02
CA ASN A 481 7.23 0.28 -27.97
C ASN A 481 8.55 0.87 -27.43
N TYR A 482 9.43 0.02 -26.91
CA TYR A 482 10.67 0.44 -26.26
C TYR A 482 11.56 1.32 -27.15
N GLU A 483 11.46 1.20 -28.48
CA GLU A 483 12.18 2.06 -29.42
C GLU A 483 11.93 3.56 -29.19
N VAL A 484 10.77 3.93 -28.62
CA VAL A 484 10.49 5.32 -28.22
C VAL A 484 11.48 5.79 -27.15
N ALA A 485 11.75 4.96 -26.13
CA ALA A 485 12.72 5.27 -25.09
C ALA A 485 14.16 5.24 -25.64
N SER A 486 14.51 4.27 -26.49
CA SER A 486 15.80 4.21 -27.19
C SER A 486 16.07 5.45 -28.03
N THR A 487 15.07 5.90 -28.81
CA THR A 487 15.15 7.10 -29.63
C THR A 487 15.30 8.33 -28.74
N TRP A 488 14.53 8.46 -27.66
CA TRP A 488 14.70 9.58 -26.74
C TRP A 488 16.11 9.62 -26.12
N MET A 489 16.61 8.49 -25.63
CA MET A 489 17.97 8.38 -25.08
C MET A 489 19.06 8.75 -26.10
N ASP A 490 18.89 8.33 -27.37
CA ASP A 490 19.79 8.73 -28.47
C ASP A 490 19.82 10.24 -28.67
N LYS A 491 18.64 10.87 -28.68
CA LYS A 491 18.53 12.33 -28.88
C LYS A 491 19.02 13.10 -27.65
N GLN A 492 18.72 12.62 -26.45
CA GLN A 492 19.23 13.17 -25.20
C GLN A 492 20.76 13.15 -25.16
N ALA A 493 21.38 12.03 -25.57
CA ALA A 493 22.83 11.86 -25.63
C ALA A 493 23.52 12.86 -26.58
N GLY A 494 22.86 13.25 -27.66
CA GLY A 494 23.40 14.27 -28.57
C GLY A 494 23.28 15.69 -28.02
N SER A 495 22.11 16.01 -27.45
CA SER A 495 21.86 17.28 -26.77
C SER A 495 20.56 17.20 -25.96
N SER A 496 20.58 17.74 -24.74
CA SER A 496 19.40 17.90 -23.89
C SER A 496 18.35 18.89 -24.44
N TRP A 497 18.68 19.59 -25.52
CA TRP A 497 17.78 20.47 -26.28
C TRP A 497 17.57 20.02 -27.73
N SER A 498 17.98 18.80 -28.10
CA SER A 498 17.58 18.23 -29.39
C SER A 498 16.04 18.09 -29.51
N ASP A 499 15.51 17.99 -30.74
CA ASP A 499 14.07 17.77 -30.95
C ASP A 499 13.52 16.62 -30.09
N GLY A 500 14.23 15.49 -30.00
CA GLY A 500 13.77 14.32 -29.25
C GLY A 500 13.78 14.56 -27.73
N ALA A 501 14.78 15.25 -27.22
CA ALA A 501 14.82 15.65 -25.81
C ALA A 501 13.71 16.66 -25.48
N GLN A 502 13.50 17.66 -26.34
CA GLN A 502 12.42 18.65 -26.20
C GLN A 502 11.03 18.02 -26.30
N ALA A 503 10.85 17.01 -27.15
CA ALA A 503 9.61 16.25 -27.23
C ALA A 503 9.27 15.56 -25.89
N TYR A 504 10.26 14.95 -25.23
CA TYR A 504 10.04 14.34 -23.93
C TYR A 504 9.83 15.37 -22.82
N LYS A 505 10.55 16.49 -22.84
CA LYS A 505 10.29 17.64 -21.96
C LYS A 505 8.84 18.10 -22.11
N TYR A 506 8.36 18.33 -23.33
CA TYR A 506 6.97 18.70 -23.55
C TYR A 506 5.99 17.64 -23.04
N HIS A 507 6.26 16.36 -23.29
CA HIS A 507 5.46 15.26 -22.76
C HIS A 507 5.35 15.30 -21.22
N LEU A 508 6.48 15.43 -20.52
CA LEU A 508 6.51 15.53 -19.05
C LEU A 508 5.75 16.76 -18.55
N ALA A 509 5.91 17.92 -19.20
CA ALA A 509 5.17 19.13 -18.87
C ALA A 509 3.66 19.00 -19.09
N GLU A 510 3.21 18.18 -20.05
CA GLU A 510 1.79 17.80 -20.20
C GLU A 510 1.32 16.83 -19.10
N GLN A 511 2.23 16.02 -18.54
CA GLN A 511 1.90 15.08 -17.48
C GLN A 511 1.85 15.71 -16.10
N ARG A 512 2.42 16.91 -15.97
CA ARG A 512 2.47 17.68 -14.73
C ARG A 512 1.49 18.84 -14.72
N GLY A 513 1.00 19.17 -13.53
CA GLY A 513 0.18 20.33 -13.26
C GLY A 513 1.02 21.62 -13.23
N GLY A 514 0.33 22.75 -13.38
CA GLY A 514 0.94 24.08 -13.42
C GLY A 514 1.13 24.64 -14.83
N SER A 515 1.55 25.91 -14.92
CA SER A 515 1.82 26.55 -16.22
C SER A 515 3.12 26.03 -16.83
N LYS A 516 3.13 25.82 -18.15
CA LYS A 516 4.35 25.53 -18.91
C LYS A 516 5.33 26.71 -18.94
N ASP A 517 4.85 27.91 -18.61
CA ASP A 517 5.68 29.10 -18.41
C ASP A 517 6.66 28.95 -17.24
N ASN A 518 6.41 27.98 -16.34
CA ASN A 518 7.31 27.66 -15.25
C ASN A 518 8.60 26.97 -15.73
N TYR A 519 8.62 26.48 -16.97
CA TYR A 519 9.78 25.80 -17.55
C TYR A 519 10.51 26.71 -18.54
N TYR A 520 11.83 26.61 -18.53
CA TYR A 520 12.66 27.16 -19.60
C TYR A 520 12.52 26.28 -20.85
N TRP A 521 12.43 26.91 -22.02
CA TRP A 521 12.35 26.26 -23.33
C TRP A 521 13.36 26.93 -24.25
N SER A 522 14.48 26.25 -24.55
CA SER A 522 15.58 26.82 -25.36
C SER A 522 15.08 27.40 -26.68
N ASP A 523 14.26 26.64 -27.40
CA ASP A 523 13.75 27.03 -28.72
C ASP A 523 12.28 27.48 -28.67
N GLY A 524 11.77 27.75 -27.47
CA GLY A 524 10.37 28.08 -27.20
C GLY A 524 9.44 26.85 -27.07
N GLU A 525 8.34 27.02 -26.33
CA GLU A 525 7.38 25.94 -26.03
C GLU A 525 6.76 25.33 -27.31
N GLU A 526 6.43 26.16 -28.30
CA GLU A 526 5.80 25.68 -29.54
C GLU A 526 6.73 24.78 -30.36
N SER A 527 8.04 25.00 -30.33
CA SER A 527 9.04 24.12 -30.96
C SER A 527 9.04 22.75 -30.28
N ALA A 528 9.06 22.73 -28.93
CA ALA A 528 8.99 21.49 -28.16
C ALA A 528 7.68 20.72 -28.40
N LYS A 529 6.56 21.43 -28.54
CA LYS A 529 5.25 20.86 -28.90
C LYS A 529 5.23 20.27 -30.31
N GLN A 530 5.86 20.93 -31.28
CA GLN A 530 5.98 20.41 -32.64
C GLN A 530 6.84 19.15 -32.67
N ALA A 531 7.96 19.14 -31.95
CA ALA A 531 8.79 17.96 -31.77
C ALA A 531 7.99 16.82 -31.12
N TYR A 532 7.24 17.09 -30.04
CA TYR A 532 6.37 16.10 -29.40
C TYR A 532 5.37 15.49 -30.39
N LYS A 533 4.67 16.32 -31.19
CA LYS A 533 3.73 15.82 -32.22
C LYS A 533 4.42 14.91 -33.25
N LYS A 534 5.64 15.26 -33.67
CA LYS A 534 6.45 14.46 -34.60
C LYS A 534 6.77 13.08 -34.00
N TYR A 535 7.38 13.04 -32.82
CA TYR A 535 7.77 11.76 -32.19
C TYR A 535 6.56 10.93 -31.74
N VAL A 536 5.44 11.55 -31.37
CA VAL A 536 4.17 10.84 -31.13
C VAL A 536 3.67 10.15 -32.41
N LYS A 537 3.77 10.82 -33.56
CA LYS A 537 3.39 10.22 -34.85
C LYS A 537 4.32 9.06 -35.21
N GLU A 538 5.62 9.22 -35.05
CA GLU A 538 6.62 8.18 -35.29
C GLU A 538 6.45 6.97 -34.36
N ALA A 539 6.06 7.21 -33.10
CA ALA A 539 5.72 6.16 -32.14
C ALA A 539 4.44 5.39 -32.50
N GLY A 540 3.65 5.83 -33.49
CA GLY A 540 2.37 5.22 -33.86
C GLY A 540 1.19 5.70 -33.00
N GLY A 541 1.30 6.87 -32.37
CA GLY A 541 0.23 7.56 -31.66
C GLY A 541 0.53 7.84 -30.18
N GLN A 542 -0.26 8.76 -29.61
CA GLN A 542 -0.02 9.29 -28.25
C GLN A 542 -0.08 8.21 -27.19
N SER A 543 -1.01 7.25 -27.32
CA SER A 543 -1.15 6.15 -26.36
C SER A 543 0.14 5.35 -26.24
N LYS A 544 0.78 4.98 -27.37
CA LYS A 544 1.99 4.16 -27.39
C LYS A 544 3.21 4.94 -26.88
N TYR A 545 3.32 6.22 -27.23
CA TYR A 545 4.37 7.10 -26.71
C TYR A 545 4.26 7.24 -25.18
N SER A 546 3.09 7.64 -24.67
CA SER A 546 2.86 7.84 -23.24
C SER A 546 3.01 6.56 -22.42
N GLU A 547 2.48 5.44 -22.92
CA GLU A 547 2.63 4.12 -22.29
C GLU A 547 4.11 3.74 -22.15
N THR A 548 4.90 3.93 -23.21
CA THR A 548 6.33 3.60 -23.19
C THR A 548 7.09 4.47 -22.19
N MET A 549 6.90 5.78 -22.24
CA MET A 549 7.64 6.70 -21.38
C MET A 549 7.25 6.57 -19.90
N ALA A 550 5.98 6.25 -19.61
CA ALA A 550 5.55 5.93 -18.26
C ALA A 550 6.12 4.60 -17.76
N ALA A 551 6.16 3.56 -18.60
CA ALA A 551 6.79 2.29 -18.26
C ALA A 551 8.29 2.46 -17.98
N TYR A 552 8.99 3.20 -18.83
CA TYR A 552 10.42 3.46 -18.68
C TYR A 552 10.72 4.25 -17.39
N HIS A 553 9.93 5.29 -17.09
CA HIS A 553 10.06 6.00 -15.83
C HIS A 553 9.77 5.09 -14.62
N ALA A 554 8.76 4.21 -14.69
CA ALA A 554 8.48 3.24 -13.63
C ALA A 554 9.61 2.22 -13.43
N PHE A 555 10.29 1.81 -14.51
CA PHE A 555 11.49 0.97 -14.42
C PHE A 555 12.61 1.67 -13.68
N ASN A 556 12.91 2.93 -14.05
CA ASN A 556 13.92 3.73 -13.36
C ASN A 556 13.59 3.91 -11.87
N TYR A 557 12.31 4.14 -11.55
CA TYR A 557 11.86 4.21 -10.16
C TYR A 557 12.09 2.89 -9.39
N GLU A 558 11.71 1.72 -9.94
CA GLU A 558 11.95 0.43 -9.26
C GLU A 558 13.46 0.12 -9.16
N LEU A 559 14.27 0.44 -10.18
CA LEU A 559 15.73 0.32 -10.15
C LEU A 559 16.33 1.17 -9.02
N LEU A 560 16.00 2.46 -8.98
CA LEU A 560 16.57 3.40 -8.02
C LEU A 560 16.11 3.12 -6.59
N THR A 561 14.87 2.66 -6.38
CA THR A 561 14.37 2.36 -5.04
C THR A 561 14.95 1.05 -4.48
N LYS A 562 15.25 0.06 -5.33
CA LYS A 562 15.73 -1.27 -4.91
C LYS A 562 17.24 -1.44 -4.86
N THR A 563 17.97 -0.60 -5.59
CA THR A 563 19.43 -0.68 -5.68
C THR A 563 20.05 0.33 -4.72
N ASP A 564 21.03 -0.10 -3.94
CA ASP A 564 21.92 0.82 -3.22
C ASP A 564 23.05 1.30 -4.16
N PHE A 565 23.42 2.57 -4.14
CA PHE A 565 24.43 3.12 -5.04
C PHE A 565 25.02 4.42 -4.48
N PRO A 566 26.19 4.89 -4.99
CA PRO A 566 26.80 6.12 -4.51
C PRO A 566 25.82 7.30 -4.55
N ASN A 567 25.84 8.13 -3.51
CA ASN A 567 25.01 9.34 -3.40
C ASN A 567 23.50 9.10 -3.27
N LYS A 568 23.07 7.86 -3.04
CA LYS A 568 21.73 7.57 -2.51
C LYS A 568 21.71 7.83 -1.00
N ASN A 569 20.86 8.76 -0.57
CA ASN A 569 20.72 9.15 0.82
C ASN A 569 19.86 8.14 1.60
N SER A 570 19.99 8.13 2.93
CA SER A 570 19.23 7.23 3.82
C SER A 570 17.71 7.45 3.79
N ASP A 571 17.25 8.65 3.37
CA ASP A 571 15.84 8.96 3.16
C ASP A 571 15.32 8.53 1.77
N GLY A 572 16.18 7.92 0.96
CA GLY A 572 15.90 7.45 -0.39
C GLY A 572 16.05 8.51 -1.48
N THR A 573 16.30 9.78 -1.14
CA THR A 573 16.66 10.81 -2.14
C THR A 573 18.04 10.55 -2.73
N ILE A 574 18.33 11.15 -3.87
CA ILE A 574 19.59 10.98 -4.60
C ILE A 574 20.24 12.36 -4.69
N THR A 575 21.47 12.47 -4.19
CA THR A 575 22.24 13.70 -4.33
C THR A 575 22.81 13.75 -5.75
N LEU A 576 22.34 14.69 -6.55
CA LEU A 576 22.75 14.91 -7.93
C LEU A 576 23.47 16.25 -8.05
N VAL A 577 24.46 16.29 -8.95
CA VAL A 577 25.24 17.49 -9.22
C VAL A 577 25.03 17.98 -10.64
N ARG A 578 25.17 19.28 -10.86
CA ARG A 578 25.04 19.91 -12.19
C ARG A 578 25.86 21.18 -12.25
N THR A 579 26.47 21.45 -13.40
CA THR A 579 27.13 22.73 -13.67
C THR A 579 26.19 23.68 -14.42
N GLU A 580 26.02 24.89 -13.90
CA GLU A 580 25.24 25.95 -14.52
C GLU A 580 26.14 26.99 -15.20
N ASN A 581 25.56 27.77 -16.12
CA ASN A 581 26.26 28.87 -16.77
C ASN A 581 26.35 30.08 -15.82
N LYS A 582 27.53 30.69 -15.72
CA LYS A 582 27.77 31.86 -14.85
C LYS A 582 26.84 33.03 -15.14
N ALA A 583 26.55 33.31 -16.41
CA ALA A 583 25.64 34.39 -16.79
C ALA A 583 24.20 34.10 -16.33
N VAL A 584 23.79 32.83 -16.27
CA VAL A 584 22.49 32.42 -15.71
C VAL A 584 22.47 32.62 -14.20
N MET A 585 23.52 32.19 -13.49
CA MET A 585 23.62 32.40 -12.04
C MET A 585 23.57 33.90 -11.69
N ASP A 586 24.29 34.74 -12.45
CA ASP A 586 24.30 36.20 -12.28
C ASP A 586 22.95 36.83 -12.62
N MET A 587 22.26 36.36 -13.66
CA MET A 587 20.91 36.82 -14.02
C MET A 587 19.91 36.66 -12.88
N TYR A 588 20.01 35.56 -12.12
CA TYR A 588 19.18 35.31 -10.94
C TYR A 588 19.78 35.90 -9.64
N GLY A 589 20.95 36.54 -9.72
CA GLY A 589 21.61 37.18 -8.57
C GLY A 589 22.22 36.22 -7.56
N HIS A 590 22.42 34.95 -7.93
CA HIS A 590 22.94 33.91 -7.03
C HIS A 590 24.46 33.94 -6.93
N LYS A 591 24.98 33.58 -5.76
CA LYS A 591 26.41 33.57 -5.44
C LYS A 591 26.82 32.22 -4.86
N VAL A 592 28.09 31.87 -5.05
CA VAL A 592 28.69 30.69 -4.43
C VAL A 592 28.43 30.72 -2.92
N GLY A 593 27.89 29.63 -2.39
CA GLY A 593 27.50 29.48 -0.98
C GLY A 593 26.00 29.55 -0.74
N ASP A 594 25.22 30.14 -1.66
CA ASP A 594 23.77 30.23 -1.53
C ASP A 594 23.12 28.83 -1.43
N THR A 595 22.14 28.69 -0.53
CA THR A 595 21.36 27.47 -0.31
C THR A 595 19.88 27.69 -0.62
N ASP A 596 19.12 26.60 -0.70
CA ASP A 596 17.67 26.62 -0.86
C ASP A 596 17.19 27.38 -2.11
N ILE A 597 18.04 27.39 -3.14
CA ILE A 597 17.81 28.12 -4.37
C ILE A 597 16.81 27.37 -5.24
N ILE A 598 15.83 28.09 -5.75
CA ILE A 598 14.93 27.61 -6.81
C ILE A 598 15.04 28.58 -7.98
N MET A 599 15.40 28.07 -9.15
CA MET A 599 15.44 28.86 -10.38
C MET A 599 14.70 28.15 -11.51
N LYS A 600 14.30 28.92 -12.53
CA LYS A 600 13.63 28.39 -13.71
C LYS A 600 14.62 27.54 -14.52
N ARG A 601 14.26 26.27 -14.73
CA ARG A 601 14.99 25.30 -15.55
C ARG A 601 14.02 24.63 -16.52
N GLY A 602 14.51 23.84 -17.47
CA GLY A 602 13.63 22.95 -18.21
C GLY A 602 13.08 21.86 -17.29
N VAL A 603 12.03 21.17 -17.74
CA VAL A 603 11.35 20.16 -16.92
C VAL A 603 12.16 18.89 -16.70
N ALA A 604 13.13 18.58 -17.55
CA ALA A 604 14.01 17.42 -17.42
C ALA A 604 15.44 17.84 -17.75
N GLU A 605 16.31 17.87 -16.75
CA GLU A 605 17.67 18.39 -16.86
C GLU A 605 18.70 17.29 -16.68
N SER A 606 19.78 17.38 -17.46
CA SER A 606 20.96 16.55 -17.28
C SER A 606 21.66 16.92 -15.98
N THR A 607 21.99 15.90 -15.22
CA THR A 607 22.72 15.95 -13.96
C THR A 607 23.67 14.78 -13.95
N SER A 608 24.57 14.77 -12.97
CA SER A 608 25.57 13.72 -12.83
C SER A 608 25.50 13.12 -11.43
N LEU A 609 25.80 11.82 -11.35
CA LEU A 609 25.72 11.09 -10.10
C LEU A 609 26.99 11.23 -9.25
N VAL A 610 28.16 10.84 -9.79
CA VAL A 610 29.41 10.64 -9.01
C VAL A 610 30.48 11.70 -9.28
N GLN A 611 30.42 12.35 -10.44
CA GLN A 611 31.40 13.29 -10.96
C GLN A 611 30.70 14.45 -11.63
N ALA A 612 31.16 15.68 -11.39
CA ALA A 612 30.63 16.85 -12.08
C ALA A 612 31.18 16.93 -13.52
N ILE A 613 30.30 17.26 -14.47
CA ILE A 613 30.63 17.37 -15.88
C ILE A 613 30.34 18.79 -16.34
N SER A 614 31.38 19.49 -16.81
CA SER A 614 31.24 20.82 -17.42
C SER A 614 31.03 20.68 -18.93
N VAL A 615 29.85 21.07 -19.40
CA VAL A 615 29.55 21.13 -20.85
C VAL A 615 29.32 22.58 -21.30
N TYR A 616 28.49 23.33 -20.57
CA TYR A 616 28.06 24.70 -20.93
C TYR A 616 28.24 25.72 -19.80
N GLY A 617 28.94 25.34 -18.73
CA GLY A 617 29.16 26.18 -17.57
C GLY A 617 29.95 25.47 -16.49
N ASN A 618 30.46 26.27 -15.55
CA ASN A 618 31.37 25.82 -14.50
C ASN A 618 30.80 26.04 -13.10
N GLU A 619 29.53 26.44 -12.98
CA GLU A 619 28.95 26.76 -11.68
C GLU A 619 28.30 25.53 -11.04
N LEU A 620 29.01 24.89 -10.11
CA LEU A 620 28.59 23.63 -9.53
C LEU A 620 27.44 23.80 -8.55
N THR A 621 26.33 23.15 -8.85
CA THR A 621 25.13 23.06 -8.03
C THR A 621 24.90 21.62 -7.56
N VAL A 622 24.38 21.47 -6.35
CA VAL A 622 24.10 20.17 -5.72
C VAL A 622 22.69 20.17 -5.15
N GLN A 623 21.95 19.09 -5.38
CA GLN A 623 20.56 18.98 -4.94
C GLN A 623 20.16 17.54 -4.62
N LYS A 624 19.23 17.41 -3.66
CA LYS A 624 18.65 16.11 -3.28
C LYS A 624 17.36 15.90 -4.07
N VAL A 625 17.34 14.87 -4.91
CA VAL A 625 16.25 14.58 -5.84
C VAL A 625 15.54 13.29 -5.44
N PRO A 626 14.21 13.30 -5.23
CA PRO A 626 13.45 12.09 -5.00
C PRO A 626 13.47 11.13 -6.20
N PRO A 627 13.47 9.80 -6.01
CA PRO A 627 13.54 8.85 -7.12
C PRO A 627 12.44 8.97 -8.18
N HIS A 628 11.23 9.38 -7.80
CA HIS A 628 10.10 9.59 -8.73
C HIS A 628 10.25 10.82 -9.64
N ARG A 629 11.30 11.63 -9.42
CA ARG A 629 11.69 12.75 -10.28
C ARG A 629 12.88 12.43 -11.15
N VAL A 630 13.48 11.23 -11.04
CA VAL A 630 14.57 10.79 -11.92
C VAL A 630 13.98 9.98 -13.07
N VAL A 631 14.04 10.55 -14.27
CA VAL A 631 13.41 10.00 -15.47
C VAL A 631 14.36 9.25 -16.38
N GLY A 632 15.67 9.37 -16.20
CA GLY A 632 16.69 8.62 -16.94
C GLY A 632 17.96 8.42 -16.12
N VAL A 633 18.62 7.28 -16.31
CA VAL A 633 19.86 6.92 -15.59
C VAL A 633 20.84 6.23 -16.53
N TYR A 634 22.13 6.48 -16.35
CA TYR A 634 23.15 5.86 -17.20
C TYR A 634 23.39 4.37 -16.90
N PHE A 635 22.92 3.82 -15.78
CA PHE A 635 23.25 2.45 -15.33
C PHE A 635 22.94 1.35 -16.35
N HIS A 636 21.90 1.53 -17.16
CA HIS A 636 21.46 0.54 -18.14
C HIS A 636 21.89 0.89 -19.56
N GLU A 637 21.37 0.15 -20.55
CA GLU A 637 21.71 0.34 -21.97
C GLU A 637 20.60 1.05 -22.76
N ARG A 638 20.97 1.73 -23.85
CA ARG A 638 20.02 2.37 -24.79
C ARG A 638 19.26 1.36 -25.62
N HIS A 639 19.96 0.33 -26.08
CA HIS A 639 19.47 -0.71 -26.97
C HIS A 639 19.53 -2.05 -26.23
N PRO A 640 18.41 -2.53 -25.67
CA PRO A 640 18.34 -3.77 -24.92
C PRO A 640 18.98 -4.95 -25.65
N GLY A 641 19.90 -5.64 -24.99
CA GLY A 641 20.60 -6.78 -25.56
C GLY A 641 21.95 -6.47 -26.22
N LYS A 642 22.40 -5.20 -26.28
CA LYS A 642 23.59 -4.79 -27.05
C LYS A 642 24.84 -4.54 -26.21
N GLY A 643 24.69 -4.22 -24.92
CA GLY A 643 25.78 -3.96 -23.98
C GLY A 643 26.32 -2.53 -23.99
N GLY A 644 25.64 -1.58 -24.65
CA GLY A 644 26.08 -0.18 -24.73
C GLY A 644 25.62 0.68 -23.54
N SER A 645 26.03 1.94 -23.52
CA SER A 645 25.53 2.95 -22.57
C SER A 645 24.09 3.37 -22.87
N ALA A 646 23.38 3.92 -21.89
CA ALA A 646 22.07 4.57 -22.10
C ALA A 646 22.24 5.89 -22.89
N PHE A 647 23.18 6.73 -22.48
CA PHE A 647 23.45 8.05 -23.06
C PHE A 647 24.80 8.06 -23.80
N MET A 648 25.45 9.22 -23.90
CA MET A 648 26.72 9.40 -24.62
C MET A 648 27.88 8.82 -23.80
N GLY A 649 28.13 7.52 -23.95
CA GLY A 649 29.07 6.81 -23.09
C GLY A 649 28.64 6.82 -21.61
N ASP A 650 29.58 6.43 -20.74
CA ASP A 650 29.36 6.40 -19.28
C ASP A 650 30.08 7.52 -18.54
N TYR A 651 30.99 8.24 -19.22
CA TYR A 651 31.81 9.29 -18.63
C TYR A 651 30.97 10.43 -18.05
N GLU A 652 29.86 10.77 -18.70
CA GLU A 652 28.95 11.81 -18.22
C GLU A 652 28.06 11.38 -17.06
N ASN A 653 28.13 10.09 -16.65
CA ASN A 653 27.40 9.48 -15.54
C ASN A 653 25.96 10.03 -15.36
N GLU A 654 25.29 10.19 -16.51
CA GLU A 654 24.16 11.10 -16.67
C GLU A 654 22.92 10.54 -15.98
N PHE A 655 22.31 11.40 -15.18
CA PHE A 655 20.97 11.26 -14.65
C PHE A 655 20.14 12.39 -15.25
N VAL A 656 18.97 12.06 -15.79
CA VAL A 656 18.00 13.06 -16.25
C VAL A 656 16.92 13.18 -15.20
N ALA A 657 16.73 14.39 -14.67
CA ALA A 657 15.86 14.60 -13.53
C ALA A 657 14.96 15.84 -13.65
N ILE A 658 13.80 15.78 -13.01
CA ILE A 658 12.82 16.84 -12.93
C ILE A 658 13.13 17.74 -11.73
N LEU A 659 13.72 18.90 -11.99
CA LEU A 659 14.34 19.75 -10.97
C LEU A 659 13.51 20.97 -10.57
N ASP A 660 12.35 21.21 -11.18
CA ASP A 660 11.49 22.33 -10.83
C ASP A 660 11.07 22.25 -9.36
N LYS A 661 11.10 23.38 -8.64
CA LYS A 661 10.79 23.45 -7.21
C LYS A 661 11.69 22.58 -6.30
N VAL A 662 12.71 21.89 -6.83
CA VAL A 662 13.71 21.18 -6.02
C VAL A 662 14.81 22.17 -5.66
N PRO A 663 14.99 22.51 -4.38
CA PRO A 663 16.03 23.43 -3.97
C PRO A 663 17.42 22.85 -4.23
N PHE A 664 18.35 23.72 -4.60
CA PHE A 664 19.77 23.36 -4.75
C PHE A 664 20.67 24.30 -3.95
N LYS A 665 21.89 23.83 -3.70
CA LYS A 665 23.00 24.62 -3.15
C LYS A 665 23.96 24.98 -4.27
N TYR A 666 24.31 26.25 -4.40
CA TYR A 666 25.38 26.70 -5.28
C TYR A 666 26.71 26.57 -4.52
N THR A 667 27.54 25.61 -4.93
CA THR A 667 28.67 25.15 -4.11
C THR A 667 29.99 25.84 -4.41
N LYS A 668 30.38 25.92 -5.68
CA LYS A 668 31.62 26.56 -6.15
C LYS A 668 31.58 26.77 -7.65
N THR A 669 32.54 27.54 -8.15
CA THR A 669 32.93 27.53 -9.56
C THR A 669 34.03 26.49 -9.72
N ILE A 670 33.89 25.56 -10.67
CA ILE A 670 34.94 24.60 -11.03
C ILE A 670 35.88 25.23 -12.06
N ASP A 671 37.17 25.01 -11.93
CA ASP A 671 38.11 25.42 -12.98
C ASP A 671 38.25 24.27 -13.98
N ALA A 672 38.02 24.55 -15.26
CA ALA A 672 38.00 23.48 -16.28
C ALA A 672 39.40 22.91 -16.56
N ASP A 673 40.44 23.61 -16.13
CA ASP A 673 41.85 23.29 -16.39
C ASP A 673 42.58 22.69 -15.16
N ASP A 674 41.89 22.47 -14.03
CA ASP A 674 42.51 22.00 -12.77
C ASP A 674 42.16 20.53 -12.45
N ASP A 675 43.14 19.62 -12.61
CA ASP A 675 43.01 18.18 -12.37
C ASP A 675 42.66 17.84 -10.89
N ASP A 676 42.89 18.78 -9.95
CA ASP A 676 42.62 18.60 -8.52
C ASP A 676 41.11 18.63 -8.15
N ASP A 677 40.25 19.13 -9.05
CA ASP A 677 38.81 19.18 -8.81
C ASP A 677 38.12 17.80 -8.86
N ALA A 678 38.80 16.80 -9.42
CA ALA A 678 38.41 15.39 -9.32
C ALA A 678 38.54 14.85 -7.87
N GLY A 679 39.47 15.36 -7.06
CA GLY A 679 39.65 14.92 -5.66
C GLY A 679 38.60 15.47 -4.68
N LEU A 680 37.91 16.56 -5.04
CA LEU A 680 37.09 17.39 -4.16
C LEU A 680 35.63 16.91 -3.99
N LEU A 681 35.17 16.01 -4.85
CA LEU A 681 33.83 15.43 -4.77
C LEU A 681 33.65 14.52 -3.55
N LYS A 682 34.72 13.88 -3.05
CA LYS A 682 34.69 13.12 -1.79
C LYS A 682 34.16 13.94 -0.62
N THR A 683 34.49 15.23 -0.53
CA THR A 683 34.04 16.15 0.52
C THR A 683 32.60 16.65 0.37
N LEU A 684 32.06 16.69 -0.85
CA LEU A 684 30.67 17.09 -1.09
C LEU A 684 29.67 15.98 -0.71
N PHE A 685 30.11 14.73 -0.76
CA PHE A 685 29.28 13.55 -0.50
C PHE A 685 29.52 12.91 0.87
N SER A 686 30.48 13.40 1.67
CA SER A 686 30.84 12.84 2.98
C SER A 686 30.18 13.52 4.19
N ASN A 687 28.98 14.08 4.04
CA ASN A 687 28.18 14.62 5.17
C ASN A 687 26.74 14.10 5.18
#